data_AF-A0A2B4RRC6-F1
#
_entry.id   AF-A0A2B4RRC6-F1
#
_cell.length_a   1.000
_cell.length_b   1.000
_cell.length_c   1.000
_cell.angle_alpha   90.00
_cell.angle_beta   90.00
_cell.angle_gamma   90.00
#
_symmetry.space_group_name_H-M   'P 1'
#
loop_
_entity.id
_entity.type
_entity.pdbx_description
1 polymer ?
#
loop_
_entity_poly.entity_id
_entity_poly.type
_entity_poly.pdbx_seq_one_letter_code
_entity_poly.pdbx_strand_id
1 'polypeptide(L)'
;MRLNCEISIVNRIATSHNVRNTSKPARASLAIGRKDSSKLVDEKGKNVFLLVCTAKERNGTKYKIKENLQQVFTKFLEKGKATIRFKEPPHDLFINKADPSSLKTFLSILKLGDKALENVNLSCLVPAKVSEIEKPKTEMVIKHRADYPLGKPFPSKLKKLTVNNCGLVRIEARILQMKSLSCLNVADNQVRAIPCRLVSFSALSELILGGNRIREFPPLLCSGSLASSLKLLDLSQNEIKLLPVTFCNLKNLVHLKIDQNKLLMLPINTGNLSNLRFLSTSHNQLRVLPYSLSKLNLDSIDVSENPFLAQDKWHNISKLTVPSVKECAGIAVKKHKCVYYKDLIPSSLCVFLDTAKQCFCGNYCFTSCVHHITTINIHQLAHTVVSACPTQSHIPAESFICSQRCLQRMQSSKRPSWRRNKVLCARPVKSSSMRLGIIQLSVDDFYVNRNNLSSENILNCVYPAKCLLDMSEVLLKCVMPCLADEFKAAMEAWKDINHPNIMRSFLQFHQGSTEIIVFEYPPVALEDVIRERRELRRHLPEYLIWKAFCELCSAMKYLNEKGIFYQTSKGTKRISFDEHGNLKLDSGLLYQSSQQDTMNDPDIRVDGAGFYSPPEVMKGQAFGPEGQVWLLGCLLYELTALEPAYQVEGTDMFTPLANMMEGRPPPDINENFSDELKATIRDCVKGDPDQRPSMEELLNRVTLTKERMREGYQGPEIVDL
;
A
#
# COMPACT_ATOMS: atom_id res chain seq x y z
N MET A 1 -13.65 -36.21 -34.06
CA MET A 1 -14.35 -35.13 -33.31
C MET A 1 -14.73 -35.64 -31.91
N ARG A 2 -14.63 -34.81 -30.86
CA ARG A 2 -15.07 -35.14 -29.49
C ARG A 2 -16.17 -34.20 -29.01
N LEU A 3 -17.10 -34.71 -28.20
CA LEU A 3 -18.17 -33.97 -27.55
C LEU A 3 -18.20 -34.31 -26.06
N ASN A 4 -18.06 -33.29 -25.21
CA ASN A 4 -18.22 -33.42 -23.76
C ASN A 4 -19.67 -33.13 -23.37
N CYS A 5 -20.31 -34.04 -22.63
CA CYS A 5 -21.73 -33.94 -22.31
C CYS A 5 -22.09 -34.74 -21.04
N GLU A 6 -23.36 -34.72 -20.64
CA GLU A 6 -23.94 -35.66 -19.68
C GLU A 6 -24.83 -36.65 -20.42
N ILE A 7 -24.61 -37.95 -20.21
CA ILE A 7 -25.36 -39.02 -20.87
C ILE A 7 -26.02 -39.98 -19.88
N SER A 8 -27.14 -40.57 -20.29
CA SER A 8 -27.70 -41.79 -19.70
C SER A 8 -27.73 -42.88 -20.77
N ILE A 9 -27.26 -44.07 -20.43
CA ILE A 9 -27.27 -45.23 -21.33
C ILE A 9 -28.38 -46.17 -20.85
N VAL A 10 -29.28 -46.55 -21.75
CA VAL A 10 -30.36 -47.51 -21.48
C VAL A 10 -30.20 -48.72 -22.40
N ASN A 11 -30.19 -49.91 -21.82
CA ASN A 11 -30.20 -51.17 -22.56
C ASN A 11 -31.65 -51.65 -22.75
N ARG A 12 -32.09 -51.75 -24.01
CA ARG A 12 -33.48 -52.10 -24.35
C ARG A 12 -33.84 -53.58 -24.12
N ILE A 13 -32.85 -54.48 -24.02
CA ILE A 13 -33.10 -55.89 -23.67
C ILE A 13 -33.38 -56.03 -22.17
N ALA A 14 -32.69 -55.25 -21.32
CA ALA A 14 -32.87 -55.32 -19.87
C ALA A 14 -34.21 -54.73 -19.38
N THR A 15 -34.86 -53.89 -20.18
CA THR A 15 -36.14 -53.25 -19.85
C THR A 15 -37.37 -54.14 -20.04
N SER A 16 -37.25 -55.31 -20.69
CA SER A 16 -38.36 -56.27 -20.84
C SER A 16 -38.64 -57.05 -19.54
N HIS A 17 -37.72 -57.01 -18.57
CA HIS A 17 -37.80 -57.72 -17.29
C HIS A 17 -38.03 -56.75 -16.12
N ASN A 18 -38.97 -55.80 -16.19
CA ASN A 18 -39.42 -54.93 -15.08
C ASN A 18 -38.34 -54.25 -14.17
N VAL A 19 -37.07 -54.20 -14.58
CA VAL A 19 -36.02 -53.45 -13.87
C VAL A 19 -35.92 -52.06 -14.50
N ARG A 20 -36.24 -51.01 -13.73
CA ARG A 20 -36.02 -49.60 -14.14
C ARG A 20 -34.51 -49.34 -14.26
N ASN A 21 -33.96 -49.56 -15.45
CA ASN A 21 -32.52 -49.44 -15.72
C ASN A 21 -32.13 -48.05 -16.26
N THR A 22 -32.70 -46.98 -15.69
CA THR A 22 -32.29 -45.60 -16.02
C THR A 22 -31.07 -45.21 -15.19
N SER A 23 -29.88 -45.36 -15.78
CA SER A 23 -28.65 -44.85 -15.17
C SER A 23 -28.75 -43.33 -14.97
N LYS A 24 -28.45 -42.84 -13.76
CA LYS A 24 -28.35 -41.40 -13.48
C LYS A 24 -27.40 -40.76 -14.51
N PRO A 25 -27.73 -39.57 -15.06
CA PRO A 25 -26.90 -38.90 -16.04
C PRO A 25 -25.45 -38.77 -15.54
N ALA A 26 -24.50 -39.28 -16.30
CA ALA A 26 -23.09 -39.23 -15.98
C ALA A 26 -22.36 -38.33 -16.99
N ARG A 27 -21.36 -37.57 -16.52
CA ARG A 27 -20.50 -36.81 -17.42
C ARG A 27 -19.69 -37.78 -18.28
N ALA A 28 -19.62 -37.49 -19.57
CA ALA A 28 -19.06 -38.37 -20.58
C ALA A 28 -18.38 -37.58 -21.71
N SER A 29 -17.47 -38.26 -22.39
CA SER A 29 -16.88 -37.79 -23.64
C SER A 29 -17.25 -38.77 -24.75
N LEU A 30 -17.92 -38.27 -25.79
CA LEU A 30 -18.24 -39.00 -27.01
C LEU A 30 -17.20 -38.67 -28.08
N ALA A 31 -16.62 -39.66 -28.73
CA ALA A 31 -15.66 -39.46 -29.81
C ALA A 31 -16.04 -40.26 -31.05
N ILE A 32 -16.01 -39.65 -32.23
CA ILE A 32 -16.17 -40.34 -33.51
C ILE A 32 -14.78 -40.47 -34.15
N GLY A 33 -14.40 -41.69 -34.52
CA GLY A 33 -13.07 -42.00 -35.08
C GLY A 33 -12.92 -43.43 -35.61
N ARG A 34 -11.72 -43.76 -36.08
CA ARG A 34 -11.35 -45.07 -36.64
C ARG A 34 -10.61 -45.93 -35.61
N LYS A 35 -10.59 -47.25 -35.83
CA LYS A 35 -9.82 -48.22 -35.02
C LYS A 35 -8.34 -48.17 -35.44
N ASP A 36 -7.45 -48.31 -34.47
CA ASP A 36 -5.99 -48.27 -34.64
C ASP A 36 -5.50 -49.26 -35.72
N SER A 37 -4.65 -48.80 -36.63
CA SER A 37 -4.19 -49.48 -37.84
C SER A 37 -2.85 -50.20 -37.65
N SER A 38 -2.61 -50.79 -36.48
CA SER A 38 -1.30 -51.35 -36.10
C SER A 38 -1.19 -52.88 -36.20
N LYS A 39 -2.15 -53.60 -36.79
CA LYS A 39 -1.96 -55.02 -37.17
C LYS A 39 -2.66 -55.36 -38.48
N LEU A 40 -1.80 -55.65 -39.47
CA LEU A 40 -2.00 -56.43 -40.71
C LEU A 40 -3.16 -56.05 -41.64
N VAL A 41 -2.79 -56.07 -42.92
CA VAL A 41 -3.60 -55.87 -44.11
C VAL A 41 -4.85 -56.74 -44.05
N ASP A 42 -6.00 -56.10 -43.87
CA ASP A 42 -7.32 -56.63 -44.13
C ASP A 42 -8.18 -55.44 -44.55
N GLU A 43 -9.12 -55.62 -45.47
CA GLU A 43 -10.01 -54.59 -46.07
C GLU A 43 -10.95 -53.86 -45.06
N LYS A 44 -10.64 -53.90 -43.75
CA LYS A 44 -11.47 -53.47 -42.62
C LYS A 44 -11.06 -52.14 -41.98
N GLY A 45 -10.22 -51.32 -42.64
CA GLY A 45 -9.90 -49.95 -42.21
C GLY A 45 -11.04 -48.93 -42.35
N LYS A 46 -12.19 -49.34 -42.92
CA LYS A 46 -13.34 -48.48 -43.24
C LYS A 46 -14.38 -48.33 -42.13
N ASN A 47 -14.24 -49.03 -41.00
CA ASN A 47 -15.26 -49.02 -39.95
C ASN A 47 -15.08 -47.82 -38.98
N VAL A 48 -16.06 -46.92 -38.99
CA VAL A 48 -16.15 -45.79 -38.06
C VAL A 48 -16.91 -46.20 -36.79
N PHE A 49 -16.37 -45.80 -35.63
CA PHE A 49 -16.95 -46.10 -34.33
C PHE A 49 -17.23 -44.82 -33.55
N LEU A 50 -18.26 -44.89 -32.70
CA LEU A 50 -18.53 -43.95 -31.62
C LEU A 50 -17.96 -44.54 -30.32
N LEU A 51 -16.98 -43.87 -29.73
CA LEU A 51 -16.44 -44.20 -28.41
C LEU A 51 -17.15 -43.36 -27.34
N VAL A 52 -17.69 -44.03 -26.33
CA VAL A 52 -18.35 -43.41 -25.19
C VAL A 52 -17.50 -43.64 -23.94
N CYS A 53 -16.84 -42.61 -23.42
CA CYS A 53 -16.07 -42.69 -22.18
C CYS A 53 -16.84 -42.07 -21.03
N THR A 54 -16.89 -42.75 -19.88
CA THR A 54 -17.49 -42.22 -18.63
C THR A 54 -16.52 -42.42 -17.47
N ALA A 55 -16.79 -41.80 -16.32
CA ALA A 55 -15.96 -42.01 -15.12
C ALA A 55 -15.93 -43.48 -14.65
N LYS A 56 -17.02 -44.24 -14.88
CA LYS A 56 -17.09 -45.68 -14.57
C LYS A 56 -16.36 -46.53 -15.59
N GLU A 57 -16.44 -46.16 -16.87
CA GLU A 57 -15.87 -46.91 -17.99
C GLU A 57 -14.84 -46.03 -18.72
N ARG A 58 -13.63 -45.96 -18.14
CA ARG A 58 -12.56 -45.05 -18.60
C ARG A 58 -11.97 -45.45 -19.95
N ASN A 59 -11.93 -46.75 -20.25
CA ASN A 59 -11.47 -47.28 -21.55
C ASN A 59 -12.51 -47.11 -22.66
N GLY A 60 -13.75 -46.80 -22.28
CA GLY A 60 -14.85 -46.42 -23.14
C GLY A 60 -15.52 -47.57 -23.88
N THR A 61 -16.84 -47.45 -24.09
CA THR A 61 -17.64 -48.41 -24.86
C THR A 61 -17.66 -48.00 -26.33
N LYS A 62 -17.38 -48.94 -27.24
CA LYS A 62 -17.35 -48.69 -28.70
C LYS A 62 -18.65 -49.14 -29.35
N TYR A 63 -19.26 -48.26 -30.13
CA TYR A 63 -20.44 -48.54 -30.93
C TYR A 63 -20.08 -48.41 -32.41
N LYS A 64 -20.30 -49.47 -33.20
CA LYS A 64 -20.14 -49.39 -34.66
C LYS A 64 -21.20 -48.42 -35.20
N ILE A 65 -20.85 -47.55 -36.15
CA ILE A 65 -21.79 -46.56 -36.72
C ILE A 65 -22.45 -47.13 -37.98
N LYS A 66 -21.66 -47.65 -38.92
CA LYS A 66 -22.13 -48.20 -40.21
C LYS A 66 -23.18 -49.30 -40.02
N GLU A 67 -24.31 -49.15 -40.70
CA GLU A 67 -25.50 -50.02 -40.69
C GLU A 67 -26.17 -50.27 -39.31
N ASN A 68 -25.63 -49.66 -38.25
CA ASN A 68 -25.97 -49.96 -36.87
C ASN A 68 -26.73 -48.82 -36.15
N LEU A 69 -26.77 -47.62 -36.74
CA LEU A 69 -27.67 -46.55 -36.29
C LEU A 69 -29.10 -46.86 -36.71
N GLN A 70 -30.01 -46.99 -35.74
CA GLN A 70 -31.44 -47.19 -36.00
C GLN A 70 -32.15 -45.84 -36.18
N GLN A 71 -31.90 -44.88 -35.28
CA GLN A 71 -32.53 -43.56 -35.33
C GLN A 71 -31.76 -42.54 -34.49
N VAL A 72 -31.78 -41.26 -34.90
CA VAL A 72 -31.23 -40.14 -34.12
C VAL A 72 -32.33 -39.11 -33.88
N PHE A 73 -32.74 -38.94 -32.62
CA PHE A 73 -33.78 -38.01 -32.22
C PHE A 73 -33.17 -36.65 -31.85
N THR A 74 -33.59 -35.59 -32.56
CA THR A 74 -33.04 -34.23 -32.40
C THR A 74 -34.09 -33.19 -32.01
N LYS A 75 -35.27 -33.61 -31.50
CA LYS A 75 -36.40 -32.72 -31.15
C LYS A 75 -36.02 -31.60 -30.17
N PHE A 76 -35.02 -31.81 -29.32
CA PHE A 76 -34.58 -30.86 -28.29
C PHE A 76 -33.13 -30.39 -28.46
N LEU A 77 -32.64 -30.35 -29.70
CA LEU A 77 -31.25 -30.03 -30.02
C LEU A 77 -30.82 -28.66 -29.50
N GLU A 78 -31.68 -27.65 -29.64
CA GLU A 78 -31.45 -26.29 -29.13
C GLU A 78 -31.31 -26.22 -27.61
N LYS A 79 -31.84 -27.22 -26.88
CA LYS A 79 -31.69 -27.38 -25.43
C LYS A 79 -30.46 -28.23 -25.05
N GLY A 80 -29.60 -28.57 -26.02
CA GLY A 80 -28.42 -29.42 -25.81
C GLY A 80 -28.77 -30.89 -25.56
N LYS A 81 -29.91 -31.37 -26.08
CA LYS A 81 -30.42 -32.74 -25.85
C LYS A 81 -30.64 -33.48 -27.16
N ALA A 82 -30.24 -34.74 -27.20
CA ALA A 82 -30.46 -35.64 -28.33
C ALA A 82 -30.44 -37.11 -27.88
N THR A 83 -31.03 -37.99 -28.66
CA THR A 83 -30.96 -39.44 -28.41
C THR A 83 -30.41 -40.15 -29.63
N ILE A 84 -29.38 -40.98 -29.43
CA ILE A 84 -28.80 -41.83 -30.47
C ILE A 84 -29.19 -43.28 -30.17
N ARG A 85 -29.91 -43.92 -31.09
CA ARG A 85 -30.41 -45.29 -30.96
C ARG A 85 -29.62 -46.24 -31.85
N PHE A 86 -28.98 -47.24 -31.24
CA PHE A 86 -28.24 -48.30 -31.94
C PHE A 86 -29.06 -49.57 -32.09
N LYS A 87 -28.82 -50.36 -33.14
CA LYS A 87 -29.38 -51.71 -33.35
C LYS A 87 -28.67 -52.73 -32.46
N GLU A 88 -27.33 -52.75 -32.48
CA GLU A 88 -26.47 -53.67 -31.74
C GLU A 88 -25.25 -52.98 -31.08
N PRO A 89 -25.05 -53.12 -29.76
CA PRO A 89 -26.05 -53.56 -28.80
C PRO A 89 -27.26 -52.61 -28.84
N PRO A 90 -28.48 -53.07 -28.49
CA PRO A 90 -29.71 -52.28 -28.55
C PRO A 90 -29.75 -51.26 -27.39
N HIS A 91 -28.86 -50.27 -27.47
CA HIS A 91 -28.67 -49.21 -26.51
C HIS A 91 -29.25 -47.90 -27.04
N ASP A 92 -29.91 -47.15 -26.14
CA ASP A 92 -30.28 -45.76 -26.34
C ASP A 92 -29.31 -44.87 -25.55
N LEU A 93 -28.56 -44.03 -26.26
CA LEU A 93 -27.70 -43.01 -25.66
C LEU A 93 -28.50 -41.71 -25.56
N PHE A 94 -28.95 -41.37 -24.36
CA PHE A 94 -29.62 -40.09 -24.07
C PHE A 94 -28.58 -39.04 -23.72
N ILE A 95 -28.34 -38.09 -24.61
CA ILE A 95 -27.55 -36.88 -24.34
C ILE A 95 -28.46 -35.90 -23.61
N ASN A 96 -28.24 -35.76 -22.31
CA ASN A 96 -29.09 -34.99 -21.41
C ASN A 96 -28.66 -33.52 -21.30
N LYS A 97 -27.38 -33.24 -21.54
CA LYS A 97 -26.80 -31.89 -21.50
C LYS A 97 -25.51 -31.83 -22.32
N ALA A 98 -25.47 -30.98 -23.33
CA ALA A 98 -24.28 -30.64 -24.11
C ALA A 98 -24.35 -29.18 -24.57
N ASP A 99 -23.22 -28.62 -25.01
CA ASP A 99 -23.21 -27.34 -25.72
C ASP A 99 -23.99 -27.50 -27.05
N PRO A 100 -25.04 -26.70 -27.32
CA PRO A 100 -25.90 -26.87 -28.50
C PRO A 100 -25.14 -26.80 -29.83
N SER A 101 -24.21 -25.85 -29.96
CA SER A 101 -23.39 -25.66 -31.18
C SER A 101 -22.50 -26.87 -31.44
N SER A 102 -21.79 -27.32 -30.41
CA SER A 102 -20.93 -28.52 -30.46
C SER A 102 -21.73 -29.79 -30.74
N LEU A 103 -22.92 -29.93 -30.14
CA LEU A 103 -23.82 -31.07 -30.35
C LEU A 103 -24.37 -31.10 -31.77
N LYS A 104 -24.75 -29.96 -32.34
CA LYS A 104 -25.24 -29.85 -33.72
C LYS A 104 -24.17 -30.29 -34.73
N THR A 105 -22.95 -29.81 -34.57
CA THR A 105 -21.80 -30.22 -35.40
C THR A 105 -21.44 -31.70 -35.18
N PHE A 106 -21.57 -32.20 -33.96
CA PHE A 106 -21.28 -33.61 -33.66
C PHE A 106 -22.28 -34.54 -34.32
N LEU A 107 -23.58 -34.20 -34.28
CA LEU A 107 -24.62 -34.99 -34.90
C LEU A 107 -24.68 -34.85 -36.43
N SER A 108 -24.23 -33.73 -37.00
CA SER A 108 -24.13 -33.61 -38.46
C SER A 108 -23.13 -34.60 -39.02
N ILE A 109 -21.97 -34.79 -38.37
CA ILE A 109 -20.97 -35.81 -38.74
C ILE A 109 -21.54 -37.22 -38.55
N LEU A 110 -22.30 -37.47 -37.47
CA LEU A 110 -22.91 -38.77 -37.21
C LEU A 110 -24.00 -39.14 -38.24
N LYS A 111 -24.67 -38.14 -38.84
CA LYS A 111 -25.75 -38.29 -39.83
C LYS A 111 -25.27 -38.27 -41.28
N LEU A 112 -23.97 -38.12 -41.54
CA LEU A 112 -23.43 -38.26 -42.89
C LEU A 112 -23.77 -39.66 -43.42
N GLY A 113 -24.10 -39.78 -44.71
CA GLY A 113 -24.33 -41.09 -45.33
C GLY A 113 -23.05 -41.93 -45.39
N ASP A 114 -23.18 -43.26 -45.52
CA ASP A 114 -22.05 -44.20 -45.46
C ASP A 114 -20.90 -43.83 -46.43
N LYS A 115 -21.21 -43.38 -47.65
CA LYS A 115 -20.21 -42.94 -48.64
C LYS A 115 -19.49 -41.63 -48.26
N ALA A 116 -20.15 -40.74 -47.52
CA ALA A 116 -19.60 -39.44 -47.13
C ALA A 116 -18.68 -39.55 -45.90
N LEU A 117 -18.97 -40.47 -44.96
CA LEU A 117 -18.10 -40.75 -43.80
C LEU A 117 -16.75 -41.36 -44.18
N GLU A 118 -16.68 -42.08 -45.31
CA GLU A 118 -15.42 -42.65 -45.83
C GLU A 118 -14.40 -41.57 -46.24
N ASN A 119 -14.90 -40.42 -46.73
CA ASN A 119 -14.10 -39.29 -47.22
C ASN A 119 -13.73 -38.26 -46.14
N VAL A 120 -14.25 -38.39 -44.91
CA VAL A 120 -13.89 -37.50 -43.79
C VAL A 120 -12.61 -38.01 -43.12
N ASN A 121 -11.62 -37.12 -42.98
CA ASN A 121 -10.39 -37.43 -42.26
C ASN A 121 -10.68 -37.52 -40.74
N LEU A 122 -10.72 -38.76 -40.21
CA LEU A 122 -11.06 -39.06 -38.83
C LEU A 122 -9.86 -39.65 -38.09
N SER A 123 -9.52 -39.08 -36.94
CA SER A 123 -8.44 -39.55 -36.07
C SER A 123 -8.74 -40.91 -35.42
N CYS A 124 -7.68 -41.61 -34.98
CA CYS A 124 -7.79 -42.82 -34.16
C CYS A 124 -8.49 -42.54 -32.82
N LEU A 125 -9.29 -43.51 -32.38
CA LEU A 125 -10.03 -43.41 -31.12
C LEU A 125 -9.14 -43.64 -29.91
N VAL A 126 -8.82 -42.54 -29.21
CA VAL A 126 -8.13 -42.56 -27.92
C VAL A 126 -9.16 -42.40 -26.78
N PRO A 127 -9.00 -43.08 -25.63
CA PRO A 127 -9.80 -42.83 -24.43
C PRO A 127 -9.80 -41.35 -23.98
N ALA A 128 -10.83 -40.97 -23.22
CA ALA A 128 -10.98 -39.61 -22.71
C ALA A 128 -10.03 -39.32 -21.54
N LYS A 129 -9.58 -38.07 -21.41
CA LYS A 129 -8.81 -37.63 -20.22
C LYS A 129 -9.73 -37.60 -19.00
N VAL A 130 -9.20 -37.88 -17.80
CA VAL A 130 -9.98 -37.84 -16.54
C VAL A 130 -10.74 -36.50 -16.38
N SER A 131 -10.13 -35.39 -16.78
CA SER A 131 -10.74 -34.05 -16.75
C SER A 131 -11.96 -33.85 -17.66
N GLU A 132 -12.14 -34.70 -18.68
CA GLU A 132 -13.24 -34.64 -19.64
C GLU A 132 -14.49 -35.38 -19.13
N ILE A 133 -14.29 -36.41 -18.29
CA ILE A 133 -15.33 -37.33 -17.81
C ILE A 133 -15.70 -37.14 -16.33
N GLU A 134 -14.87 -36.48 -15.52
CA GLU A 134 -15.18 -36.18 -14.11
C GLU A 134 -15.60 -34.72 -13.92
N LYS A 135 -16.46 -34.42 -12.94
CA LYS A 135 -16.83 -33.02 -12.62
C LYS A 135 -15.58 -32.27 -12.14
N PRO A 136 -15.37 -31.01 -12.55
CA PRO A 136 -14.20 -30.27 -12.12
C PRO A 136 -14.26 -30.06 -10.60
N LYS A 137 -13.15 -30.30 -9.92
CA LYS A 137 -13.05 -30.07 -8.48
C LYS A 137 -13.20 -28.57 -8.20
N THR A 138 -14.28 -28.20 -7.50
CA THR A 138 -14.60 -26.81 -7.12
C THR A 138 -14.23 -26.49 -5.69
N GLU A 139 -14.03 -27.50 -4.85
CA GLU A 139 -13.68 -27.34 -3.44
C GLU A 139 -12.52 -28.27 -3.07
N MET A 140 -11.57 -27.76 -2.30
CA MET A 140 -10.40 -28.51 -1.83
C MET A 140 -10.08 -28.09 -0.41
N VAL A 141 -9.96 -29.09 0.46
CA VAL A 141 -9.61 -28.93 1.87
C VAL A 141 -8.32 -29.71 2.12
N ILE A 142 -7.33 -29.03 2.69
CA ILE A 142 -6.03 -29.56 3.09
C ILE A 142 -5.90 -29.27 4.58
N LYS A 143 -5.88 -30.32 5.40
CA LYS A 143 -5.76 -30.22 6.87
C LYS A 143 -4.38 -30.60 7.39
N HIS A 144 -3.63 -31.34 6.58
CA HIS A 144 -2.30 -31.82 6.93
C HIS A 144 -1.31 -31.44 5.83
N ARG A 145 -0.08 -31.13 6.23
CA ARG A 145 0.99 -30.74 5.31
C ARG A 145 1.29 -31.82 4.26
N ALA A 146 1.11 -33.09 4.59
CA ALA A 146 1.31 -34.22 3.67
C ALA A 146 0.35 -34.19 2.47
N ASP A 147 -0.86 -33.66 2.65
CA ASP A 147 -1.89 -33.56 1.60
C ASP A 147 -1.70 -32.33 0.69
N TYR A 148 -0.75 -31.46 1.04
CA TYR A 148 -0.46 -30.28 0.26
C TYR A 148 0.17 -30.66 -1.09
N PRO A 149 -0.37 -30.18 -2.23
CA PRO A 149 0.11 -30.57 -3.56
C PRO A 149 1.48 -29.93 -3.88
N LEU A 150 2.55 -30.54 -3.36
CA LEU A 150 3.93 -30.17 -3.68
C LEU A 150 4.22 -30.44 -5.17
N GLY A 151 4.67 -29.42 -5.90
CA GLY A 151 5.01 -29.51 -7.32
C GLY A 151 3.84 -29.73 -8.30
N LYS A 152 2.61 -29.97 -7.84
CA LYS A 152 1.42 -30.19 -8.69
C LYS A 152 0.55 -28.91 -8.79
N PRO A 153 -0.03 -28.58 -9.95
CA PRO A 153 -0.92 -27.43 -10.05
C PRO A 153 -2.23 -27.66 -9.26
N PHE A 154 -2.78 -26.58 -8.70
CA PHE A 154 -4.14 -26.61 -8.14
C PHE A 154 -5.19 -26.75 -9.26
N PRO A 155 -6.37 -27.32 -8.97
CA PRO A 155 -7.46 -27.37 -9.95
C PRO A 155 -7.85 -25.96 -10.43
N SER A 156 -7.85 -25.73 -11.74
CA SER A 156 -8.08 -24.39 -12.33
C SER A 156 -9.49 -23.83 -12.12
N LYS A 157 -10.48 -24.67 -11.81
CA LYS A 157 -11.88 -24.29 -11.57
C LYS A 157 -12.28 -24.26 -10.09
N LEU A 158 -11.29 -24.26 -9.19
CA LEU A 158 -11.54 -24.23 -7.75
C LEU A 158 -12.19 -22.90 -7.35
N LYS A 159 -13.22 -22.98 -6.52
CA LYS A 159 -13.94 -21.86 -5.92
C LYS A 159 -13.69 -21.73 -4.43
N LYS A 160 -13.46 -22.83 -3.72
CA LYS A 160 -13.10 -22.82 -2.30
C LYS A 160 -11.82 -23.59 -2.05
N LEU A 161 -10.86 -22.93 -1.41
CA LEU A 161 -9.61 -23.53 -0.97
C LEU A 161 -9.46 -23.33 0.53
N THR A 162 -9.35 -24.41 1.27
CA THR A 162 -9.03 -24.42 2.69
C THR A 162 -7.69 -25.12 2.89
N VAL A 163 -6.72 -24.43 3.48
CA VAL A 163 -5.41 -24.98 3.80
C VAL A 163 -5.05 -24.58 5.22
N ASN A 164 -5.42 -25.42 6.18
CA ASN A 164 -5.25 -25.11 7.59
C ASN A 164 -4.18 -26.02 8.21
N ASN A 165 -3.47 -25.52 9.21
CA ASN A 165 -2.48 -26.30 9.97
C ASN A 165 -1.42 -27.00 9.11
N CYS A 166 -0.97 -26.33 8.05
CA CYS A 166 0.03 -26.86 7.11
C CYS A 166 1.42 -26.25 7.31
N GLY A 167 1.58 -25.33 8.27
CA GLY A 167 2.83 -24.64 8.54
C GLY A 167 3.28 -23.74 7.37
N LEU A 168 2.34 -23.20 6.60
CA LEU A 168 2.65 -22.30 5.50
C LEU A 168 3.23 -20.97 6.03
N VAL A 169 4.39 -20.57 5.52
CA VAL A 169 5.03 -19.29 5.88
C VAL A 169 4.57 -18.14 4.96
N ARG A 170 4.04 -18.47 3.78
CA ARG A 170 3.54 -17.53 2.78
C ARG A 170 2.43 -18.13 1.94
N ILE A 171 1.58 -17.29 1.37
CA ILE A 171 0.62 -17.69 0.34
C ILE A 171 1.36 -17.81 -0.99
N GLU A 172 1.40 -19.01 -1.55
CA GLU A 172 2.18 -19.28 -2.77
C GLU A 172 1.61 -18.64 -4.04
N ALA A 173 2.49 -18.32 -4.98
CA ALA A 173 2.13 -17.74 -6.28
C ALA A 173 1.10 -18.57 -7.06
N ARG A 174 1.08 -19.90 -6.89
CA ARG A 174 0.13 -20.81 -7.54
C ARG A 174 -1.32 -20.56 -7.08
N ILE A 175 -1.52 -20.20 -5.81
CA ILE A 175 -2.84 -19.82 -5.28
C ILE A 175 -3.25 -18.46 -5.87
N LEU A 176 -2.29 -17.54 -6.02
CA LEU A 176 -2.50 -16.19 -6.53
C LEU A 176 -2.90 -16.14 -8.02
N GLN A 177 -2.84 -17.25 -8.75
CA GLN A 177 -3.28 -17.37 -10.15
C GLN A 177 -4.75 -17.78 -10.29
N MET A 178 -5.43 -18.14 -9.19
CA MET A 178 -6.75 -18.77 -9.19
C MET A 178 -7.89 -17.74 -9.25
N LYS A 179 -8.20 -17.24 -10.45
CA LYS A 179 -9.20 -16.16 -10.66
C LYS A 179 -10.65 -16.51 -10.27
N SER A 180 -11.00 -17.79 -10.19
CA SER A 180 -12.36 -18.25 -9.84
C SER A 180 -12.58 -18.46 -8.34
N LEU A 181 -11.59 -18.18 -7.50
CA LEU A 181 -11.65 -18.43 -6.07
C LEU A 181 -12.60 -17.44 -5.40
N SER A 182 -13.63 -17.96 -4.72
CA SER A 182 -14.59 -17.19 -3.93
C SER A 182 -14.33 -17.27 -2.44
N CYS A 183 -13.68 -18.33 -1.96
CA CYS A 183 -13.27 -18.49 -0.56
C CYS A 183 -11.83 -18.99 -0.49
N LEU A 184 -10.99 -18.27 0.23
CA LEU A 184 -9.62 -18.65 0.56
C LEU A 184 -9.48 -18.67 2.09
N ASN A 185 -9.32 -19.87 2.64
CA ASN A 185 -9.03 -20.08 4.04
C ASN A 185 -7.62 -20.65 4.19
N VAL A 186 -6.77 -19.92 4.89
CA VAL A 186 -5.36 -20.27 5.17
C VAL A 186 -5.09 -20.14 6.67
N ALA A 187 -6.11 -20.36 7.49
CA ALA A 187 -6.03 -20.19 8.94
C ALA A 187 -5.07 -21.19 9.59
N ASP A 188 -4.60 -20.89 10.80
CA ASP A 188 -3.73 -21.75 11.60
C ASP A 188 -2.44 -22.13 10.87
N ASN A 189 -1.73 -21.14 10.34
CA ASN A 189 -0.46 -21.32 9.66
C ASN A 189 0.60 -20.35 10.25
N GLN A 190 1.67 -20.09 9.50
CA GLN A 190 2.76 -19.19 9.91
C GLN A 190 2.94 -18.04 8.91
N VAL A 191 1.86 -17.66 8.22
CA VAL A 191 1.90 -16.63 7.18
C VAL A 191 2.29 -15.30 7.79
N ARG A 192 3.36 -14.69 7.28
CA ARG A 192 3.90 -13.43 7.82
C ARG A 192 3.37 -12.17 7.13
N ALA A 193 2.92 -12.31 5.88
CA ALA A 193 2.48 -11.19 5.06
C ALA A 193 1.38 -11.60 4.08
N ILE A 194 0.46 -10.68 3.83
CA ILE A 194 -0.59 -10.82 2.82
C ILE A 194 -0.03 -10.30 1.48
N PRO A 195 -0.03 -11.11 0.40
CA PRO A 195 0.54 -10.68 -0.87
C PRO A 195 -0.38 -9.68 -1.60
N CYS A 196 0.19 -8.57 -2.07
CA CYS A 196 -0.53 -7.51 -2.79
C CYS A 196 -1.26 -8.01 -4.06
N ARG A 197 -0.81 -9.12 -4.67
CA ARG A 197 -1.46 -9.71 -5.87
C ARG A 197 -2.92 -10.13 -5.64
N LEU A 198 -3.35 -10.33 -4.38
CA LEU A 198 -4.76 -10.57 -4.06
C LEU A 198 -5.68 -9.42 -4.50
N VAL A 199 -5.15 -8.21 -4.76
CA VAL A 199 -5.89 -7.06 -5.29
C VAL A 199 -6.70 -7.39 -6.56
N SER A 200 -6.19 -8.32 -7.37
CA SER A 200 -6.77 -8.73 -8.66
C SER A 200 -7.92 -9.75 -8.55
N PHE A 201 -8.21 -10.26 -7.35
CA PHE A 201 -9.24 -11.27 -7.15
C PHE A 201 -10.63 -10.62 -7.17
N SER A 202 -11.34 -10.75 -8.28
CA SER A 202 -12.68 -10.16 -8.45
C SER A 202 -13.82 -11.01 -7.91
N ALA A 203 -13.59 -12.30 -7.65
CA ALA A 203 -14.61 -13.23 -7.18
C ALA A 203 -14.48 -13.58 -5.68
N LEU A 204 -13.40 -13.16 -5.02
CA LEU A 204 -13.07 -13.57 -3.64
C LEU A 204 -13.94 -12.81 -2.64
N SER A 205 -14.91 -13.52 -2.06
CA SER A 205 -15.83 -12.97 -1.07
C SER A 205 -15.40 -13.24 0.37
N GLU A 206 -14.62 -14.30 0.60
CA GLU A 206 -14.21 -14.73 1.92
C GLU A 206 -12.70 -14.93 1.97
N LEU A 207 -12.02 -14.19 2.85
CA LEU A 207 -10.60 -14.32 3.12
C LEU A 207 -10.39 -14.58 4.62
N ILE A 208 -9.95 -15.80 4.94
CA ILE A 208 -9.77 -16.25 6.32
C ILE A 208 -8.29 -16.53 6.53
N LEU A 209 -7.67 -15.73 7.40
CA LEU A 209 -6.24 -15.73 7.71
C LEU A 209 -5.99 -15.79 9.23
N GLY A 210 -6.99 -16.22 10.00
CA GLY A 210 -6.89 -16.33 11.46
C GLY A 210 -5.75 -17.25 11.90
N GLY A 211 -5.13 -17.00 13.05
CA GLY A 211 -4.09 -17.88 13.60
C GLY A 211 -2.81 -17.91 12.77
N ASN A 212 -2.29 -16.73 12.40
CA ASN A 212 -1.07 -16.57 11.60
C ASN A 212 -0.09 -15.59 12.28
N ARG A 213 0.92 -15.10 11.55
CA ARG A 213 1.93 -14.14 12.06
C ARG A 213 1.94 -12.85 11.24
N ILE A 214 0.78 -12.44 10.76
CA ILE A 214 0.62 -11.25 9.91
C ILE A 214 0.79 -10.01 10.78
N ARG A 215 1.69 -9.11 10.39
CA ARG A 215 1.98 -7.87 11.14
C ARG A 215 1.29 -6.63 10.57
N GLU A 216 0.96 -6.65 9.28
CA GLU A 216 0.46 -5.48 8.56
C GLU A 216 -0.57 -5.89 7.50
N PHE A 217 -1.57 -5.02 7.30
CA PHE A 217 -2.54 -5.15 6.21
C PHE A 217 -2.13 -4.24 5.04
N PRO A 218 -1.82 -4.79 3.85
CA PRO A 218 -1.33 -3.99 2.72
C PRO A 218 -2.41 -3.03 2.17
N PRO A 219 -2.14 -1.72 2.07
CA PRO A 219 -3.11 -0.71 1.62
C PRO A 219 -3.68 -0.95 0.22
N LEU A 220 -2.91 -1.59 -0.67
CA LEU A 220 -3.31 -1.88 -2.04
C LEU A 220 -4.53 -2.81 -2.14
N LEU A 221 -4.78 -3.66 -1.14
CA LEU A 221 -5.96 -4.53 -1.14
C LEU A 221 -7.27 -3.76 -0.95
N CYS A 222 -7.18 -2.50 -0.51
CA CYS A 222 -8.31 -1.59 -0.36
C CYS A 222 -8.66 -0.86 -1.66
N SER A 223 -7.85 -0.98 -2.71
CA SER A 223 -7.98 -0.27 -3.99
C SER A 223 -7.84 -1.26 -5.15
N GLY A 224 -8.92 -1.98 -5.47
CA GLY A 224 -8.94 -2.95 -6.56
C GLY A 224 -10.18 -3.83 -6.61
N SER A 225 -10.16 -4.88 -7.43
CA SER A 225 -11.29 -5.79 -7.60
C SER A 225 -11.66 -6.55 -6.31
N LEU A 226 -10.67 -6.81 -5.45
CA LEU A 226 -10.91 -7.42 -4.14
C LEU A 226 -11.78 -6.53 -3.24
N ALA A 227 -11.51 -5.23 -3.20
CA ALA A 227 -12.24 -4.29 -2.36
C ALA A 227 -13.76 -4.25 -2.68
N SER A 228 -14.10 -4.55 -3.94
CA SER A 228 -15.48 -4.62 -4.41
C SER A 228 -16.13 -6.00 -4.23
N SER A 229 -15.39 -7.05 -3.88
CA SER A 229 -15.94 -8.42 -3.77
C SER A 229 -15.91 -8.99 -2.35
N LEU A 230 -14.97 -8.55 -1.51
CA LEU A 230 -14.75 -9.08 -0.17
C LEU A 230 -15.92 -8.75 0.78
N LYS A 231 -16.46 -9.78 1.43
CA LYS A 231 -17.59 -9.72 2.38
C LYS A 231 -17.22 -10.20 3.78
N LEU A 232 -16.32 -11.18 3.88
CA LEU A 232 -15.82 -11.70 5.14
C LEU A 232 -14.29 -11.63 5.15
N LEU A 233 -13.76 -10.97 6.18
CA LEU A 233 -12.34 -10.89 6.45
C LEU A 233 -12.08 -11.32 7.89
N ASP A 234 -11.32 -12.40 8.05
CA ASP A 234 -10.86 -12.88 9.34
C ASP A 234 -9.33 -12.76 9.42
N LEU A 235 -8.88 -11.88 10.30
CA LEU A 235 -7.48 -11.61 10.64
C LEU A 235 -7.22 -11.88 12.12
N SER A 236 -8.10 -12.61 12.80
CA SER A 236 -7.96 -12.89 14.24
C SER A 236 -6.66 -13.63 14.56
N GLN A 237 -6.14 -13.51 15.79
CA GLN A 237 -4.92 -14.22 16.23
C GLN A 237 -3.73 -13.98 15.30
N ASN A 238 -3.37 -12.71 15.12
CA ASN A 238 -2.22 -12.26 14.33
C ASN A 238 -1.44 -11.19 15.13
N GLU A 239 -0.50 -10.48 14.49
CA GLU A 239 0.35 -9.47 15.11
C GLU A 239 0.08 -8.05 14.57
N ILE A 240 -1.14 -7.80 14.05
CA ILE A 240 -1.48 -6.54 13.37
C ILE A 240 -1.57 -5.41 14.39
N LYS A 241 -0.83 -4.31 14.13
CA LYS A 241 -0.83 -3.12 15.00
C LYS A 241 -1.69 -1.96 14.50
N LEU A 242 -1.77 -1.81 13.19
CA LEU A 242 -2.49 -0.72 12.52
C LEU A 242 -3.16 -1.24 11.25
N LEU A 243 -4.30 -0.64 10.92
CA LEU A 243 -4.94 -0.78 9.62
C LEU A 243 -4.74 0.51 8.82
N PRO A 244 -4.55 0.45 7.50
CA PRO A 244 -4.42 1.65 6.69
C PRO A 244 -5.71 2.46 6.66
N VAL A 245 -5.62 3.78 6.50
CA VAL A 245 -6.80 4.66 6.39
C VAL A 245 -7.72 4.25 5.22
N THR A 246 -7.14 3.68 4.16
CA THR A 246 -7.86 3.16 2.99
C THR A 246 -8.65 1.89 3.31
N PHE A 247 -8.44 1.22 4.45
CA PHE A 247 -9.19 0.02 4.86
C PHE A 247 -10.71 0.24 4.84
N CYS A 248 -11.15 1.47 5.13
CA CYS A 248 -12.53 1.90 5.08
C CYS A 248 -13.16 1.89 3.65
N ASN A 249 -12.37 1.61 2.61
CA ASN A 249 -12.84 1.46 1.23
C ASN A 249 -13.42 0.08 0.93
N LEU A 250 -13.28 -0.90 1.84
CA LEU A 250 -13.90 -2.24 1.75
C LEU A 250 -15.41 -2.19 2.00
N LYS A 251 -16.16 -1.41 1.22
CA LYS A 251 -17.57 -1.07 1.46
C LYS A 251 -18.53 -2.26 1.46
N ASN A 252 -18.13 -3.38 0.86
CA ASN A 252 -18.94 -4.61 0.80
C ASN A 252 -18.67 -5.59 1.95
N LEU A 253 -17.76 -5.22 2.87
CA LEU A 253 -17.45 -6.03 4.03
C LEU A 253 -18.65 -6.09 4.98
N VAL A 254 -19.04 -7.30 5.36
CA VAL A 254 -20.16 -7.62 6.25
C VAL A 254 -19.65 -8.16 7.59
N HIS A 255 -18.60 -8.98 7.54
CA HIS A 255 -17.97 -9.59 8.71
C HIS A 255 -16.49 -9.20 8.77
N LEU A 256 -16.09 -8.61 9.89
CA LEU A 256 -14.71 -8.29 10.20
C LEU A 256 -14.32 -8.87 11.56
N LYS A 257 -13.36 -9.79 11.57
CA LYS A 257 -12.74 -10.31 12.78
C LYS A 257 -11.26 -9.95 12.81
N ILE A 258 -10.83 -9.25 13.85
CA ILE A 258 -9.43 -8.89 14.11
C ILE A 258 -9.14 -9.07 15.60
N ASP A 259 -9.78 -10.05 16.23
CA ASP A 259 -9.57 -10.36 17.64
C ASP A 259 -8.15 -10.85 17.89
N GLN A 260 -7.66 -10.72 19.13
CA GLN A 260 -6.34 -11.22 19.54
C GLN A 260 -5.22 -10.75 18.60
N ASN A 261 -5.12 -9.44 18.44
CA ASN A 261 -4.06 -8.77 17.69
C ASN A 261 -3.38 -7.73 18.59
N LYS A 262 -2.63 -6.79 18.00
CA LYS A 262 -1.95 -5.71 18.72
C LYS A 262 -2.48 -4.34 18.27
N LEU A 263 -3.74 -4.29 17.84
CA LEU A 263 -4.32 -3.13 17.18
C LEU A 263 -4.40 -1.95 18.16
N LEU A 264 -3.74 -0.84 17.83
CA LEU A 264 -3.70 0.37 18.66
C LEU A 264 -4.94 1.24 18.47
N MET A 265 -5.49 1.23 17.25
CA MET A 265 -6.67 2.00 16.87
C MET A 265 -7.34 1.41 15.63
N LEU A 266 -8.64 1.66 15.51
CA LEU A 266 -9.37 1.46 14.26
C LEU A 266 -9.25 2.74 13.40
N PRO A 267 -9.25 2.63 12.05
CA PRO A 267 -9.23 3.80 11.20
C PRO A 267 -10.37 4.79 11.52
N ILE A 268 -10.05 6.07 11.59
CA ILE A 268 -10.99 7.16 11.93
C ILE A 268 -12.34 7.10 11.19
N ASN A 269 -12.34 6.63 9.94
CA ASN A 269 -13.50 6.54 9.06
C ASN A 269 -14.13 5.14 9.02
N THR A 270 -13.94 4.29 10.03
CA THR A 270 -14.49 2.91 10.06
C THR A 270 -16.01 2.88 9.83
N GLY A 271 -16.72 3.95 10.19
CA GLY A 271 -18.14 4.14 9.84
C GLY A 271 -18.48 4.17 8.34
N ASN A 272 -17.50 4.21 7.44
CA ASN A 272 -17.71 4.12 6.00
C ASN A 272 -17.92 2.69 5.50
N LEU A 273 -17.67 1.68 6.33
CA LEU A 273 -17.98 0.27 6.05
C LEU A 273 -19.49 0.03 6.18
N SER A 274 -20.30 0.65 5.32
CA SER A 274 -21.76 0.75 5.47
C SER A 274 -22.52 -0.59 5.48
N ASN A 275 -21.92 -1.64 4.93
CA ASN A 275 -22.50 -2.99 4.93
C ASN A 275 -22.03 -3.86 6.11
N LEU A 276 -21.15 -3.33 6.98
CA LEU A 276 -20.65 -4.08 8.13
C LEU A 276 -21.80 -4.38 9.09
N ARG A 277 -21.84 -5.62 9.57
CA ARG A 277 -22.84 -6.12 10.53
C ARG A 277 -22.18 -6.78 11.73
N PHE A 278 -21.01 -7.39 11.55
CA PHE A 278 -20.29 -8.08 12.60
C PHE A 278 -18.88 -7.49 12.69
N LEU A 279 -18.56 -6.89 13.84
CA LEU A 279 -17.24 -6.36 14.14
C LEU A 279 -16.71 -7.00 15.41
N SER A 280 -15.57 -7.66 15.32
CA SER A 280 -14.91 -8.29 16.45
C SER A 280 -13.47 -7.80 16.52
N THR A 281 -13.14 -7.11 17.61
CA THR A 281 -11.81 -6.54 17.89
C THR A 281 -11.38 -6.82 19.33
N SER A 282 -11.85 -7.91 19.94
CA SER A 282 -11.50 -8.23 21.32
C SER A 282 -10.02 -8.57 21.48
N HIS A 283 -9.48 -8.42 22.69
CA HIS A 283 -8.06 -8.68 22.97
C HIS A 283 -7.11 -7.90 22.05
N ASN A 284 -7.22 -6.58 22.05
CA ASN A 284 -6.34 -5.67 21.32
C ASN A 284 -5.81 -4.57 22.25
N GLN A 285 -5.24 -3.51 21.69
CA GLN A 285 -4.65 -2.38 22.43
C GLN A 285 -5.41 -1.07 22.14
N LEU A 286 -6.72 -1.17 21.84
CA LEU A 286 -7.55 -0.01 21.51
C LEU A 286 -7.73 0.88 22.75
N ARG A 287 -7.26 2.13 22.64
CA ARG A 287 -7.43 3.16 23.67
C ARG A 287 -8.73 3.96 23.49
N VAL A 288 -9.19 4.11 22.26
CA VAL A 288 -10.42 4.81 21.86
C VAL A 288 -11.04 4.11 20.65
N LEU A 289 -12.35 4.29 20.47
CA LEU A 289 -13.04 3.92 19.23
C LEU A 289 -13.22 5.14 18.31
N PRO A 290 -13.24 4.99 16.98
CA PRO A 290 -13.58 6.11 16.12
C PRO A 290 -15.07 6.44 16.23
N TYR A 291 -15.42 7.71 16.53
CA TYR A 291 -16.83 8.14 16.65
C TYR A 291 -17.64 7.85 15.39
N SER A 292 -16.99 7.71 14.23
CA SER A 292 -17.65 7.32 12.97
C SER A 292 -18.37 5.97 13.06
N LEU A 293 -18.03 5.07 13.99
CA LEU A 293 -18.77 3.82 14.23
C LEU A 293 -20.26 4.06 14.53
N SER A 294 -20.62 5.24 15.06
CA SER A 294 -22.02 5.64 15.27
C SER A 294 -22.87 5.75 14.00
N LYS A 295 -22.27 5.61 12.81
CA LYS A 295 -23.00 5.51 11.53
C LYS A 295 -23.44 4.09 11.19
N LEU A 296 -22.87 3.08 11.84
CA LEU A 296 -23.12 1.69 11.53
C LEU A 296 -24.31 1.17 12.35
N ASN A 297 -25.06 0.24 11.76
CA ASN A 297 -26.06 -0.56 12.45
C ASN A 297 -25.53 -2.00 12.45
N LEU A 298 -24.85 -2.37 13.53
CA LEU A 298 -24.25 -3.69 13.68
C LEU A 298 -25.28 -4.67 14.27
N ASP A 299 -25.16 -5.93 13.90
CA ASP A 299 -25.87 -7.02 14.57
C ASP A 299 -25.10 -7.46 15.82
N SER A 300 -23.77 -7.45 15.74
CA SER A 300 -22.87 -7.80 16.85
C SER A 300 -21.60 -6.96 16.85
N ILE A 301 -21.20 -6.51 18.05
CA ILE A 301 -19.89 -5.90 18.31
C ILE A 301 -19.21 -6.56 19.50
N ASP A 302 -17.94 -6.94 19.34
CA ASP A 302 -17.08 -7.36 20.44
C ASP A 302 -15.84 -6.46 20.50
N VAL A 303 -15.74 -5.71 21.60
CA VAL A 303 -14.64 -4.79 21.91
C VAL A 303 -14.05 -5.09 23.28
N SER A 304 -14.37 -6.25 23.84
CA SER A 304 -13.86 -6.69 25.14
C SER A 304 -12.33 -6.75 25.18
N GLU A 305 -11.75 -6.71 26.38
CA GLU A 305 -10.31 -6.93 26.57
C GLU A 305 -9.44 -5.93 25.78
N ASN A 306 -9.82 -4.64 25.84
CA ASN A 306 -9.07 -3.50 25.31
C ASN A 306 -8.83 -2.45 26.40
N PRO A 307 -7.64 -1.81 26.46
CA PRO A 307 -7.29 -0.83 27.48
C PRO A 307 -7.84 0.57 27.15
N PHE A 308 -9.17 0.72 27.15
CA PHE A 308 -9.82 2.00 26.86
C PHE A 308 -9.41 3.10 27.84
N LEU A 309 -9.23 4.32 27.34
CA LEU A 309 -8.84 5.48 28.14
C LEU A 309 -9.88 5.82 29.20
N ALA A 310 -9.41 6.00 30.43
CA ALA A 310 -10.19 6.54 31.52
C ALA A 310 -10.53 8.03 31.27
N GLN A 311 -11.65 8.48 31.83
CA GLN A 311 -12.26 9.78 31.51
C GLN A 311 -11.41 10.99 31.92
N ASP A 312 -10.59 10.84 32.96
CA ASP A 312 -9.61 11.81 33.46
C ASP A 312 -8.51 12.14 32.44
N LYS A 313 -8.30 11.26 31.44
CA LYS A 313 -7.27 11.43 30.38
C LYS A 313 -7.81 12.05 29.10
N TRP A 314 -9.04 12.56 29.09
CA TRP A 314 -9.64 13.14 27.88
C TRP A 314 -9.19 14.58 27.71
N HIS A 315 -8.50 14.87 26.62
CA HIS A 315 -8.05 16.22 26.29
C HIS A 315 -8.56 16.65 24.92
N ASN A 316 -8.96 17.91 24.82
CA ASN A 316 -9.38 18.52 23.55
C ASN A 316 -8.19 19.22 22.93
N ILE A 317 -7.89 18.87 21.69
CA ILE A 317 -6.79 19.49 20.94
C ILE A 317 -7.42 20.31 19.81
N SER A 318 -7.41 21.63 19.98
CA SER A 318 -7.92 22.57 18.97
C SER A 318 -6.78 23.07 18.09
N LYS A 319 -6.77 22.67 16.81
CA LYS A 319 -5.87 23.21 15.78
C LYS A 319 -6.66 23.97 14.70
N LEU A 320 -7.73 24.68 15.08
CA LEU A 320 -8.56 25.42 14.13
C LEU A 320 -7.79 26.62 13.56
N THR A 321 -7.42 26.52 12.29
CA THR A 321 -6.77 27.57 11.49
C THR A 321 -7.58 27.87 10.23
N VAL A 322 -7.23 28.91 9.48
CA VAL A 322 -7.81 29.15 8.15
C VAL A 322 -7.36 28.00 7.23
N PRO A 323 -8.28 27.23 6.62
CA PRO A 323 -7.89 26.11 5.78
C PRO A 323 -7.13 26.57 4.55
N SER A 324 -6.07 25.85 4.18
CA SER A 324 -5.32 26.15 2.96
C SER A 324 -6.17 25.92 1.71
N VAL A 325 -5.73 26.43 0.55
CA VAL A 325 -6.38 26.15 -0.74
C VAL A 325 -6.41 24.64 -1.01
N LYS A 326 -5.34 23.92 -0.66
CA LYS A 326 -5.23 22.45 -0.74
C LYS A 326 -6.32 21.76 0.09
N GLU A 327 -6.54 22.21 1.32
CA GLU A 327 -7.62 21.69 2.18
C GLU A 327 -9.00 22.03 1.64
N CYS A 328 -9.23 23.26 1.19
CA CYS A 328 -10.49 23.67 0.57
C CYS A 328 -10.83 22.80 -0.65
N ALA A 329 -9.83 22.55 -1.52
CA ALA A 329 -9.97 21.67 -2.67
C ALA A 329 -10.26 20.22 -2.24
N GLY A 330 -9.52 19.70 -1.25
CA GLY A 330 -9.73 18.35 -0.71
C GLY A 330 -11.12 18.17 -0.10
N ILE A 331 -11.61 19.18 0.62
CA ILE A 331 -12.97 19.20 1.17
C ILE A 331 -13.99 19.15 0.04
N ALA A 332 -13.80 19.93 -1.02
CA ALA A 332 -14.68 19.93 -2.19
C ALA A 332 -14.71 18.56 -2.88
N VAL A 333 -13.54 17.95 -3.12
CA VAL A 333 -13.40 16.60 -3.71
C VAL A 333 -14.18 15.56 -2.89
N LYS A 334 -14.01 15.55 -1.57
CA LYS A 334 -14.71 14.60 -0.68
C LYS A 334 -16.20 14.87 -0.59
N LYS A 335 -16.60 16.13 -0.55
CA LYS A 335 -18.02 16.53 -0.49
C LYS A 335 -18.78 16.13 -1.75
N HIS A 336 -18.17 16.26 -2.92
CA HIS A 336 -18.76 15.87 -4.20
C HIS A 336 -18.51 14.41 -4.58
N LYS A 337 -17.81 13.65 -3.72
CA LYS A 337 -17.45 12.23 -3.94
C LYS A 337 -16.76 12.03 -5.30
N CYS A 338 -15.90 12.97 -5.69
CA CYS A 338 -15.12 12.84 -6.91
C CYS A 338 -14.26 11.57 -6.82
N VAL A 339 -14.18 10.83 -7.92
CA VAL A 339 -13.33 9.64 -8.01
C VAL A 339 -11.89 10.11 -8.20
N TYR A 340 -10.97 9.53 -7.43
CA TYR A 340 -9.54 9.77 -7.55
C TYR A 340 -8.78 8.46 -7.29
N TYR A 341 -7.69 8.26 -8.01
CA TYR A 341 -6.73 7.16 -7.84
C TYR A 341 -5.39 7.57 -8.45
N LYS A 342 -4.34 6.79 -8.21
CA LYS A 342 -2.95 7.13 -8.54
C LYS A 342 -2.70 7.41 -10.02
N ASP A 343 -3.55 6.90 -10.92
CA ASP A 343 -3.44 7.17 -12.37
C ASP A 343 -4.14 8.47 -12.80
N LEU A 344 -5.01 9.06 -11.95
CA LEU A 344 -5.72 10.32 -12.22
C LEU A 344 -5.00 11.53 -11.64
N ILE A 345 -4.45 11.38 -10.43
CA ILE A 345 -3.78 12.47 -9.69
C ILE A 345 -2.53 11.91 -8.99
N PRO A 346 -1.53 12.77 -8.69
CA PRO A 346 -0.35 12.39 -7.94
C PRO A 346 -0.64 11.56 -6.69
N SER A 347 0.22 10.57 -6.42
CA SER A 347 0.06 9.64 -5.29
C SER A 347 0.01 10.36 -3.93
N SER A 348 0.80 11.43 -3.77
CA SER A 348 0.79 12.29 -2.58
C SER A 348 -0.60 12.91 -2.34
N LEU A 349 -1.27 13.38 -3.39
CA LEU A 349 -2.62 13.93 -3.29
C LEU A 349 -3.67 12.85 -2.97
N CYS A 350 -3.51 11.62 -3.49
CA CYS A 350 -4.37 10.50 -3.09
C CYS A 350 -4.25 10.22 -1.59
N VAL A 351 -3.02 10.15 -1.07
CA VAL A 351 -2.74 9.94 0.35
C VAL A 351 -3.34 11.07 1.19
N PHE A 352 -3.09 12.33 0.80
CA PHE A 352 -3.68 13.51 1.43
C PHE A 352 -5.20 13.39 1.50
N LEU A 353 -5.87 13.14 0.38
CA LEU A 353 -7.32 12.97 0.34
C LEU A 353 -7.78 11.83 1.26
N ASP A 354 -7.08 10.71 1.30
CA ASP A 354 -7.43 9.57 2.14
C ASP A 354 -7.33 9.86 3.65
N THR A 355 -6.54 10.86 4.07
CA THR A 355 -6.50 11.33 5.47
C THR A 355 -7.71 12.17 5.90
N ALA A 356 -8.62 12.51 4.97
CA ALA A 356 -9.78 13.36 5.25
C ALA A 356 -10.61 12.81 6.41
N LYS A 357 -10.81 13.63 7.44
CA LYS A 357 -11.54 13.31 8.66
C LYS A 357 -12.97 13.82 8.54
N GLN A 358 -13.96 12.96 8.73
CA GLN A 358 -15.36 13.39 8.62
C GLN A 358 -15.92 13.85 9.97
N CYS A 359 -16.29 15.14 10.04
CA CYS A 359 -16.99 15.73 11.18
C CYS A 359 -18.43 15.22 11.26
N PHE A 360 -19.00 15.14 12.46
CA PHE A 360 -20.39 14.67 12.69
C PHE A 360 -21.45 15.48 11.92
N CYS A 361 -21.16 16.72 11.52
CA CYS A 361 -22.04 17.52 10.67
C CYS A 361 -22.07 17.05 9.20
N GLY A 362 -21.22 16.10 8.83
CA GLY A 362 -21.08 15.55 7.49
C GLY A 362 -20.00 16.20 6.63
N ASN A 363 -19.45 17.35 7.04
CA ASN A 363 -18.31 17.99 6.38
C ASN A 363 -16.99 17.26 6.68
N TYR A 364 -15.97 17.53 5.87
CA TYR A 364 -14.63 17.00 6.02
C TYR A 364 -13.67 18.07 6.54
N CYS A 365 -12.63 17.63 7.22
CA CYS A 365 -11.50 18.44 7.68
C CYS A 365 -10.21 17.62 7.60
N PHE A 366 -9.06 18.30 7.57
CA PHE A 366 -7.74 17.69 7.44
C PHE A 366 -6.85 18.05 8.65
N THR A 367 -6.07 19.12 8.54
CA THR A 367 -5.22 19.64 9.61
C THR A 367 -5.99 20.64 10.47
N SER A 368 -6.74 21.56 9.84
CA SER A 368 -7.62 22.48 10.57
C SER A 368 -8.86 21.76 11.11
N CYS A 369 -8.76 21.26 12.34
CA CYS A 369 -9.85 20.63 13.07
C CYS A 369 -9.61 20.64 14.59
N VAL A 370 -10.67 20.36 15.36
CA VAL A 370 -10.57 20.03 16.78
C VAL A 370 -10.64 18.51 16.93
N HIS A 371 -9.62 17.91 17.53
CA HIS A 371 -9.68 16.54 18.01
C HIS A 371 -10.33 16.55 19.41
N HIS A 372 -11.41 15.78 19.55
CA HIS A 372 -12.25 15.74 20.74
C HIS A 372 -12.58 14.30 21.09
N ILE A 373 -12.28 13.90 22.32
CA ILE A 373 -12.66 12.60 22.86
C ILE A 373 -14.02 12.74 23.57
N THR A 374 -14.97 11.90 23.17
CA THR A 374 -16.32 11.82 23.72
C THR A 374 -16.68 10.37 24.07
N THR A 375 -17.92 10.09 24.44
CA THR A 375 -18.39 8.71 24.66
C THR A 375 -19.30 8.24 23.54
N ILE A 376 -19.19 6.97 23.18
CA ILE A 376 -20.16 6.27 22.34
C ILE A 376 -20.87 5.19 23.16
N ASN A 377 -22.20 5.08 23.02
CA ASN A 377 -22.95 4.00 23.63
C ASN A 377 -22.98 2.79 22.70
N ILE A 378 -22.29 1.71 23.08
CA ILE A 378 -22.13 0.52 22.24
C ILE A 378 -23.43 -0.28 22.05
N HIS A 379 -24.38 -0.22 22.99
CA HIS A 379 -25.69 -0.86 22.83
C HIS A 379 -26.61 -0.14 21.84
N GLN A 380 -26.28 1.11 21.46
CA GLN A 380 -26.96 1.80 20.36
C GLN A 380 -26.35 1.46 19.00
N LEU A 381 -25.13 0.89 18.98
CA LEU A 381 -24.43 0.50 17.75
C LEU A 381 -24.81 -0.90 17.31
N ALA A 382 -25.05 -1.82 18.26
CA ALA A 382 -25.27 -3.22 18.00
C ALA A 382 -26.34 -3.84 18.88
N HIS A 383 -27.04 -4.86 18.34
CA HIS A 383 -27.98 -5.68 19.12
C HIS A 383 -27.25 -6.58 20.12
N THR A 384 -26.18 -7.25 19.69
CA THR A 384 -25.34 -8.08 20.55
C THR A 384 -24.04 -7.34 20.88
N VAL A 385 -23.73 -7.20 22.16
CA VAL A 385 -22.54 -6.46 22.63
C VAL A 385 -21.74 -7.34 23.58
N VAL A 386 -20.44 -7.44 23.32
CA VAL A 386 -19.46 -8.03 24.23
C VAL A 386 -18.42 -6.96 24.58
N SER A 387 -18.25 -6.70 25.88
CA SER A 387 -17.36 -5.67 26.44
C SER A 387 -16.74 -6.17 27.74
N ALA A 388 -15.58 -5.62 28.11
CA ALA A 388 -14.80 -6.07 29.28
C ALA A 388 -15.58 -5.98 30.60
N CYS A 389 -16.54 -5.05 30.68
CA CYS A 389 -17.47 -4.96 31.79
C CYS A 389 -18.91 -4.85 31.25
N PRO A 390 -19.84 -5.76 31.61
CA PRO A 390 -21.23 -5.72 31.15
C PRO A 390 -21.97 -4.42 31.49
N THR A 391 -21.49 -3.67 32.49
CA THR A 391 -22.06 -2.39 32.92
C THR A 391 -21.46 -1.18 32.20
N GLN A 392 -20.33 -1.34 31.50
CA GLN A 392 -19.69 -0.25 30.76
C GLN A 392 -20.32 -0.09 29.38
N SER A 393 -21.50 0.55 29.36
CA SER A 393 -22.24 0.86 28.13
C SER A 393 -21.60 1.99 27.30
N HIS A 394 -20.71 2.78 27.90
CA HIS A 394 -20.08 3.94 27.27
C HIS A 394 -18.57 3.73 27.14
N ILE A 395 -18.07 3.82 25.91
CA ILE A 395 -16.65 3.67 25.57
C ILE A 395 -16.12 5.00 25.04
N PRO A 396 -14.88 5.40 25.38
CA PRO A 396 -14.28 6.61 24.84
C PRO A 396 -14.13 6.50 23.32
N ALA A 397 -14.50 7.56 22.62
CA ALA A 397 -14.49 7.65 21.18
C ALA A 397 -13.89 8.96 20.69
N GLU A 398 -12.94 8.88 19.77
CA GLU A 398 -12.30 10.03 19.15
C GLU A 398 -13.15 10.61 18.01
N SER A 399 -13.21 11.93 17.94
CA SER A 399 -13.96 12.67 16.93
C SER A 399 -13.19 13.90 16.47
N PHE A 400 -13.37 14.25 15.20
CA PHE A 400 -12.67 15.36 14.56
C PHE A 400 -13.68 16.36 14.05
N ILE A 401 -13.55 17.59 14.51
CA ILE A 401 -14.58 18.60 14.41
C ILE A 401 -14.10 19.75 13.53
N CYS A 402 -14.86 20.04 12.48
CA CYS A 402 -14.45 20.98 11.45
C CYS A 402 -14.56 22.48 11.83
N SER A 403 -15.15 22.82 12.98
CA SER A 403 -15.35 24.21 13.40
C SER A 403 -15.76 24.35 14.86
N GLN A 404 -15.54 25.53 15.44
CA GLN A 404 -15.97 25.86 16.80
C GLN A 404 -17.49 25.70 17.00
N ARG A 405 -18.29 26.05 15.99
CA ARG A 405 -19.75 25.86 16.02
C ARG A 405 -20.14 24.38 16.13
N CYS A 406 -19.39 23.50 15.46
CA CYS A 406 -19.61 22.06 15.57
C CYS A 406 -19.16 21.55 16.95
N LEU A 407 -18.08 22.08 17.52
CA LEU A 407 -17.63 21.71 18.87
C LEU A 407 -18.68 22.07 19.91
N GLN A 408 -19.17 23.31 19.89
CA GLN A 408 -20.25 23.75 20.78
C GLN A 408 -21.50 22.88 20.66
N ARG A 409 -21.89 22.52 19.43
CA ARG A 409 -23.02 21.60 19.20
C ARG A 409 -22.79 20.20 19.73
N MET A 410 -21.56 19.69 19.64
CA MET A 410 -21.22 18.39 20.18
C MET A 410 -21.27 18.39 21.71
N GLN A 411 -20.79 19.46 22.33
CA GLN A 411 -20.82 19.64 23.79
C GLN A 411 -22.23 19.92 24.34
N SER A 412 -23.06 20.68 23.60
CA SER A 412 -24.41 21.05 24.03
C SER A 412 -25.44 19.93 23.80
N SER A 413 -25.17 18.99 22.89
CA SER A 413 -26.11 17.93 22.56
C SER A 413 -25.86 16.69 23.41
N LYS A 414 -26.89 16.24 24.14
CA LYS A 414 -26.88 14.91 24.79
C LYS A 414 -26.80 13.76 23.76
N ARG A 415 -27.03 14.03 22.45
CA ARG A 415 -26.97 13.07 21.33
C ARG A 415 -26.56 13.78 20.03
N PRO A 416 -25.27 13.86 19.65
CA PRO A 416 -24.87 14.46 18.37
C PRO A 416 -25.27 13.54 17.21
N SER A 417 -26.49 13.69 16.69
CA SER A 417 -26.96 12.92 15.53
C SER A 417 -26.25 13.38 14.24
N TRP A 418 -25.82 12.44 13.40
CA TRP A 418 -25.37 12.70 12.03
C TRP A 418 -26.52 13.23 11.16
N ARG A 419 -26.92 14.50 11.34
CA ARG A 419 -27.97 15.13 10.54
C ARG A 419 -27.37 15.80 9.31
N ARG A 420 -27.91 15.45 8.13
CA ARG A 420 -27.80 16.24 6.89
C ARG A 420 -28.62 17.53 7.05
N ASN A 421 -28.10 18.53 7.76
CA ASN A 421 -28.68 19.86 7.61
C ASN A 421 -28.17 20.47 6.31
N LYS A 422 -29.10 20.60 5.36
CA LYS A 422 -28.97 21.46 4.18
C LYS A 422 -28.63 22.90 4.66
N VAL A 423 -27.51 23.40 4.14
CA VAL A 423 -27.11 24.82 4.04
C VAL A 423 -26.64 25.53 5.33
N LEU A 424 -25.61 26.37 5.13
CA LEU A 424 -25.03 27.41 5.98
C LEU A 424 -23.96 27.01 7.01
N CYS A 425 -22.72 26.89 6.54
CA CYS A 425 -21.56 27.39 7.28
C CYS A 425 -20.41 27.71 6.31
N ALA A 426 -20.35 28.96 5.86
CA ALA A 426 -19.12 29.61 5.41
C ALA A 426 -19.24 31.11 5.71
N ARG A 427 -18.83 31.51 6.91
CA ARG A 427 -18.23 32.83 7.15
C ARG A 427 -17.09 32.63 8.16
N PRO A 428 -15.89 33.16 7.90
CA PRO A 428 -14.80 33.14 8.86
C PRO A 428 -15.22 33.97 10.09
N VAL A 429 -15.13 33.37 11.27
CA VAL A 429 -15.30 34.11 12.52
C VAL A 429 -13.98 34.84 12.78
N LYS A 430 -14.06 36.16 12.97
CA LYS A 430 -12.92 37.01 13.35
C LYS A 430 -12.30 36.51 14.65
N SER A 431 -10.97 36.51 14.70
CA SER A 431 -10.18 36.10 15.86
C SER A 431 -10.61 36.85 17.11
N SER A 432 -11.07 36.12 18.12
CA SER A 432 -11.00 36.57 19.51
C SER A 432 -9.97 35.70 20.20
N SER A 433 -8.97 36.37 20.76
CA SER A 433 -7.88 35.80 21.52
C SER A 433 -8.41 35.07 22.75
N MET A 434 -8.30 33.75 22.76
CA MET A 434 -8.31 32.96 23.98
C MET A 434 -6.98 32.24 24.08
N ARG A 435 -6.30 32.46 25.21
CA ARG A 435 -5.04 31.81 25.56
C ARG A 435 -5.25 30.29 25.54
N LEU A 436 -4.54 29.64 24.62
CA LEU A 436 -4.45 28.18 24.50
C LEU A 436 -3.80 27.62 25.76
N GLY A 437 -4.51 26.71 26.44
CA GLY A 437 -3.86 25.81 27.39
C GLY A 437 -2.85 24.95 26.63
N ILE A 438 -1.61 24.94 27.11
CA ILE A 438 -0.52 24.15 26.53
C ILE A 438 -0.93 22.67 26.60
N ILE A 439 -1.01 22.03 25.44
CA ILE A 439 -1.31 20.61 25.30
C ILE A 439 -0.08 19.84 25.78
N GLN A 440 -0.26 18.89 26.71
CA GLN A 440 0.81 17.99 27.12
C GLN A 440 0.68 16.68 26.33
N LEU A 441 1.43 16.57 25.24
CA LEU A 441 1.58 15.31 24.50
C LEU A 441 2.55 14.38 25.24
N SER A 442 2.43 13.07 24.97
CA SER A 442 3.30 12.02 25.50
C SER A 442 3.82 11.12 24.38
N VAL A 443 4.82 10.28 24.67
CA VAL A 443 5.35 9.32 23.68
C VAL A 443 4.30 8.32 23.21
N ASP A 444 3.35 8.01 24.08
CA ASP A 444 2.24 7.10 23.79
C ASP A 444 1.32 7.61 22.66
N ASP A 445 1.35 8.91 22.36
CA ASP A 445 0.60 9.53 21.28
C ASP A 445 1.28 9.35 19.91
N PHE A 446 2.42 8.64 19.87
CA PHE A 446 3.20 8.41 18.67
C PHE A 446 3.48 6.92 18.46
N TYR A 447 3.37 6.47 17.21
CA TYR A 447 3.76 5.12 16.82
C TYR A 447 5.08 5.16 16.03
N VAL A 448 6.11 4.50 16.56
CA VAL A 448 7.40 4.30 15.89
C VAL A 448 7.49 2.86 15.37
N ASN A 449 7.74 2.69 14.08
CA ASN A 449 8.01 1.37 13.51
C ASN A 449 9.46 0.95 13.77
N ARG A 450 9.71 0.34 14.94
CA ARG A 450 11.06 -0.08 15.37
C ARG A 450 11.76 -1.08 14.45
N ASN A 451 11.03 -1.76 13.56
CA ASN A 451 11.62 -2.73 12.64
C ASN A 451 12.20 -2.09 11.36
N ASN A 452 11.96 -0.79 11.14
CA ASN A 452 12.37 -0.07 9.94
C ASN A 452 13.25 1.15 10.27
N LEU A 453 13.91 1.13 11.44
CA LEU A 453 14.85 2.18 11.84
C LEU A 453 16.22 1.87 11.27
N SER A 454 16.86 2.87 10.65
CA SER A 454 18.26 2.76 10.24
C SER A 454 19.19 2.78 11.46
N SER A 455 20.41 2.28 11.30
CA SER A 455 21.45 2.39 12.34
C SER A 455 21.72 3.84 12.73
N GLU A 456 21.65 4.77 11.77
CA GLU A 456 21.82 6.21 12.00
C GLU A 456 20.67 6.80 12.83
N ASN A 457 19.43 6.39 12.58
CA ASN A 457 18.27 6.79 13.38
C ASN A 457 18.42 6.34 14.84
N ILE A 458 18.87 5.11 15.06
CA ILE A 458 19.09 4.57 16.41
C ILE A 458 20.22 5.33 17.11
N LEU A 459 21.36 5.51 16.43
CA LEU A 459 22.53 6.20 16.97
C LEU A 459 22.20 7.63 17.39
N ASN A 460 21.45 8.35 16.56
CA ASN A 460 21.11 9.75 16.81
C ASN A 460 19.82 9.93 17.63
N CYS A 461 19.17 8.85 18.07
CA CYS A 461 17.89 8.90 18.78
C CYS A 461 16.80 9.70 18.01
N VAL A 462 16.76 9.54 16.69
CA VAL A 462 15.74 10.12 15.80
C VAL A 462 14.81 9.03 15.33
N TYR A 463 13.51 9.20 15.54
CA TYR A 463 12.52 8.17 15.26
C TYR A 463 11.44 8.71 14.32
N PRO A 464 11.41 8.25 13.04
CA PRO A 464 10.22 8.34 12.20
C PRO A 464 9.02 7.77 12.94
N ALA A 465 8.02 8.62 13.12
CA ALA A 465 6.84 8.29 13.89
C ALA A 465 5.58 8.75 13.19
N LYS A 466 4.48 8.10 13.54
CA LYS A 466 3.15 8.53 13.17
C LYS A 466 2.46 9.11 14.40
N CYS A 467 2.06 10.37 14.33
CA CYS A 467 1.20 10.99 15.33
C CYS A 467 -0.14 10.26 15.32
N LEU A 468 -0.46 9.56 16.40
CA LEU A 468 -1.69 8.77 16.50
C LEU A 468 -2.94 9.67 16.53
N LEU A 469 -2.78 10.94 16.92
CA LEU A 469 -3.89 11.88 17.04
C LEU A 469 -4.40 12.41 15.70
N ASP A 470 -3.53 12.62 14.71
CA ASP A 470 -3.94 13.16 13.41
C ASP A 470 -3.42 12.38 12.21
N MET A 471 -2.69 11.30 12.48
CA MET A 471 -2.06 10.39 11.54
C MET A 471 -0.97 11.03 10.67
N SER A 472 -0.49 12.22 11.05
CA SER A 472 0.66 12.86 10.40
C SER A 472 1.95 12.08 10.64
N GLU A 473 2.83 12.10 9.65
CA GLU A 473 4.20 11.60 9.79
C GLU A 473 5.05 12.73 10.39
N VAL A 474 5.86 12.37 11.39
CA VAL A 474 6.71 13.28 12.15
C VAL A 474 8.04 12.60 12.45
N LEU A 475 9.08 13.39 12.74
CA LEU A 475 10.33 12.88 13.31
C LEU A 475 10.35 13.21 14.81
N LEU A 476 10.63 12.22 15.65
CA LEU A 476 10.85 12.43 17.08
C LEU A 476 12.35 12.43 17.36
N LYS A 477 12.89 13.53 17.88
CA LYS A 477 14.25 13.58 18.44
C LYS A 477 14.15 13.38 19.94
N CYS A 478 14.76 12.33 20.46
CA CYS A 478 14.89 12.10 21.89
C CYS A 478 16.27 12.61 22.35
N VAL A 479 16.27 13.60 23.22
CA VAL A 479 17.48 14.21 23.81
C VAL A 479 17.71 13.57 25.17
N MET A 480 18.85 12.90 25.31
CA MET A 480 19.24 12.26 26.56
C MET A 480 19.69 13.31 27.59
N PRO A 481 19.42 13.09 28.89
CA PRO A 481 19.73 14.08 29.93
C PRO A 481 21.22 14.45 29.99
N CYS A 482 22.12 13.55 29.63
CA CYS A 482 23.57 13.80 29.58
C CYS A 482 24.00 14.79 28.49
N LEU A 483 23.17 15.03 27.47
CA LEU A 483 23.43 15.96 26.36
C LEU A 483 22.57 17.23 26.47
N ALA A 484 21.77 17.36 27.54
CA ALA A 484 20.75 18.39 27.64
C ALA A 484 21.34 19.81 27.63
N ASP A 485 22.47 20.07 28.29
CA ASP A 485 23.00 21.44 28.41
C ASP A 485 23.57 21.99 27.08
N GLU A 486 24.33 21.19 26.32
CA GLU A 486 24.83 21.58 24.98
C GLU A 486 23.68 21.73 23.99
N PHE A 487 22.71 20.81 24.05
CA PHE A 487 21.55 20.80 23.17
C PHE A 487 20.59 21.97 23.47
N LYS A 488 20.51 22.42 24.72
CA LYS A 488 19.63 23.51 25.16
C LYS A 488 20.06 24.87 24.61
N ALA A 489 21.36 25.15 24.55
CA ALA A 489 21.87 26.37 23.94
C ALA A 489 21.55 26.42 22.43
N ALA A 490 21.73 25.29 21.75
CA ALA A 490 21.40 25.18 20.34
C ALA A 490 19.87 25.26 20.11
N MET A 491 19.06 24.59 20.92
CA MET A 491 17.60 24.67 20.85
C MET A 491 17.05 26.08 21.06
N GLU A 492 17.62 26.85 22.01
CA GLU A 492 17.15 28.22 22.22
C GLU A 492 17.46 29.11 21.01
N ALA A 493 18.58 28.90 20.31
CA ALA A 493 18.88 29.60 19.07
C ALA A 493 17.90 29.26 17.93
N TRP A 494 17.39 28.02 17.88
CA TRP A 494 16.51 27.54 16.81
C TRP A 494 15.01 27.69 17.07
N LYS A 495 14.62 28.05 18.29
CA LYS A 495 13.22 28.10 18.76
C LYS A 495 12.30 29.03 17.96
N ASP A 496 12.82 30.17 17.52
CA ASP A 496 12.07 31.19 16.79
C ASP A 496 12.30 31.14 15.27
N ILE A 497 12.99 30.11 14.78
CA ILE A 497 13.29 29.93 13.35
C ILE A 497 12.04 29.43 12.63
N ASN A 498 11.58 30.22 11.66
CA ASN A 498 10.43 29.89 10.84
C ASN A 498 10.65 30.37 9.41
N HIS A 499 11.04 29.45 8.53
CA HIS A 499 11.32 29.72 7.12
C HIS A 499 10.78 28.56 6.27
N PRO A 500 10.20 28.81 5.08
CA PRO A 500 9.61 27.75 4.25
C PRO A 500 10.59 26.63 3.89
N ASN A 501 11.88 26.97 3.73
CA ASN A 501 12.95 26.03 3.37
C ASN A 501 13.75 25.46 4.55
N ILE A 502 13.29 25.67 5.78
CA ILE A 502 13.87 25.08 6.99
C ILE A 502 12.84 24.14 7.60
N MET A 503 13.30 22.97 8.06
CA MET A 503 12.45 21.97 8.68
C MET A 503 11.86 22.51 9.99
N ARG A 504 10.53 22.40 10.14
CA ARG A 504 9.85 22.96 11.30
C ARG A 504 9.89 22.03 12.50
N SER A 505 10.23 22.56 13.68
CA SER A 505 9.89 21.93 14.96
C SER A 505 8.46 22.30 15.37
N PHE A 506 7.60 21.32 15.63
CA PHE A 506 6.21 21.56 16.01
C PHE A 506 6.03 21.82 17.50
N LEU A 507 6.68 21.03 18.35
CA LEU A 507 6.51 21.06 19.80
C LEU A 507 7.59 20.24 20.51
N GLN A 508 7.70 20.48 21.82
CA GLN A 508 8.68 19.88 22.72
C GLN A 508 7.95 19.45 24.01
N PHE A 509 8.26 18.26 24.53
CA PHE A 509 7.72 17.76 25.80
C PHE A 509 8.72 16.84 26.50
N HIS A 510 8.45 16.52 27.77
CA HIS A 510 9.31 15.65 28.58
C HIS A 510 8.62 14.31 28.84
N GLN A 511 9.37 13.22 28.77
CA GLN A 511 8.95 11.89 29.19
C GLN A 511 9.97 11.36 30.20
N GLY A 512 9.65 11.44 31.49
CA GLY A 512 10.62 11.18 32.55
C GLY A 512 11.76 12.19 32.50
N SER A 513 13.00 11.72 32.37
CA SER A 513 14.20 12.55 32.24
C SER A 513 14.62 12.82 30.79
N THR A 514 13.90 12.27 29.80
CA THR A 514 14.20 12.43 28.39
C THR A 514 13.34 13.56 27.81
N GLU A 515 13.99 14.48 27.13
CA GLU A 515 13.33 15.55 26.39
C GLU A 515 13.06 15.08 24.96
N ILE A 516 11.87 15.39 24.43
CA ILE A 516 11.42 14.92 23.12
C ILE A 516 10.93 16.10 22.30
N ILE A 517 11.46 16.21 21.09
CA ILE A 517 11.11 17.27 20.15
C ILE A 517 10.53 16.63 18.90
N VAL A 518 9.41 17.19 18.43
CA VAL A 518 8.67 16.71 17.27
C VAL A 518 8.96 17.62 16.09
N PHE A 519 9.52 17.07 15.02
CA PHE A 519 9.85 17.76 13.79
C PHE A 519 8.92 17.34 12.64
N GLU A 520 8.85 18.21 11.63
CA GLU A 520 8.33 17.90 10.29
C GLU A 520 9.01 16.65 9.72
N TYR A 521 8.25 15.81 8.99
CA TYR A 521 8.79 14.64 8.30
C TYR A 521 8.88 14.94 6.80
N PRO A 522 10.08 15.20 6.25
CA PRO A 522 10.26 15.31 4.81
C PRO A 522 10.32 13.91 4.18
N PRO A 523 9.47 13.60 3.18
CA PRO A 523 9.35 12.26 2.63
C PRO A 523 10.54 11.82 1.75
N VAL A 524 11.35 12.75 1.24
CA VAL A 524 12.44 12.45 0.29
C VAL A 524 13.74 13.08 0.77
N ALA A 525 14.75 12.27 1.07
CA ALA A 525 16.10 12.77 1.39
C ALA A 525 16.90 13.03 0.11
N LEU A 526 17.69 14.11 0.07
CA LEU A 526 18.52 14.41 -1.11
C LEU A 526 19.58 13.33 -1.35
N GLU A 527 20.12 12.72 -0.29
CA GLU A 527 21.09 11.62 -0.40
C GLU A 527 20.52 10.41 -1.15
N ASP A 528 19.24 10.09 -0.93
CA ASP A 528 18.56 8.99 -1.64
C ASP A 528 18.43 9.31 -3.13
N VAL A 529 18.08 10.56 -3.47
CA VAL A 529 18.02 11.04 -4.86
C VAL A 529 19.40 10.96 -5.51
N ILE A 530 20.44 11.47 -4.86
CA ILE A 530 21.83 11.40 -5.37
C ILE A 530 22.24 9.95 -5.62
N ARG A 531 21.99 9.05 -4.67
CA ARG A 531 22.32 7.63 -4.79
C ARG A 531 21.61 6.98 -5.98
N GLU A 532 20.30 7.16 -6.12
CA GLU A 532 19.53 6.60 -7.23
C GLU A 532 20.01 7.17 -8.58
N ARG A 533 20.31 8.47 -8.64
CA ARG A 533 20.84 9.12 -9.84
C ARG A 533 22.22 8.61 -10.25
N ARG A 534 23.11 8.37 -9.28
CA ARG A 534 24.42 7.74 -9.52
C ARG A 534 24.26 6.32 -10.07
N GLU A 535 23.38 5.51 -9.48
CA GLU A 535 23.09 4.15 -9.95
C GLU A 535 22.55 4.14 -11.39
N LEU A 536 21.70 5.11 -11.73
CA LEU A 536 21.16 5.30 -13.07
C LEU A 536 22.12 5.99 -14.05
N ARG A 537 23.29 6.46 -13.57
CA ARG A 537 24.26 7.27 -14.33
C ARG A 537 23.61 8.48 -15.03
N ARG A 538 22.74 9.18 -14.32
CA ARG A 538 22.01 10.36 -14.84
C ARG A 538 22.13 11.51 -13.87
N HIS A 539 22.54 12.68 -14.37
CA HIS A 539 22.57 13.89 -13.57
C HIS A 539 21.16 14.46 -13.31
N LEU A 540 21.07 15.33 -12.30
CA LEU A 540 19.89 16.15 -12.08
C LEU A 540 19.72 17.16 -13.22
N PRO A 541 18.48 17.42 -13.67
CA PRO A 541 18.20 18.54 -14.57
C PRO A 541 18.68 19.86 -13.96
N GLU A 542 19.36 20.68 -14.75
CA GLU A 542 20.00 21.90 -14.27
C GLU A 542 19.01 22.88 -13.60
N TYR A 543 17.78 22.97 -14.11
CA TYR A 543 16.73 23.77 -13.47
C TYR A 543 16.47 23.34 -12.01
N LEU A 544 16.42 22.03 -11.73
CA LEU A 544 16.17 21.53 -10.38
C LEU A 544 17.37 21.78 -9.46
N ILE A 545 18.59 21.77 -10.00
CA ILE A 545 19.81 22.17 -9.25
C ILE A 545 19.69 23.64 -8.84
N TRP A 546 19.38 24.53 -9.78
CA TRP A 546 19.19 25.96 -9.48
C TRP A 546 18.02 26.22 -8.53
N LYS A 547 16.91 25.50 -8.67
CA LYS A 547 15.76 25.61 -7.75
C LYS A 547 16.16 25.25 -6.32
N ALA A 548 16.75 24.08 -6.11
CA ALA A 548 17.21 23.63 -4.79
C ALA A 548 18.28 24.57 -4.22
N PHE A 549 19.24 25.01 -5.05
CA PHE A 549 20.29 25.93 -4.61
C PHE A 549 19.75 27.31 -4.22
N CYS A 550 18.77 27.84 -4.95
CA CYS A 550 18.08 29.08 -4.63
C CYS A 550 17.39 29.01 -3.26
N GLU A 551 16.67 27.92 -3.01
CA GLU A 551 15.96 27.67 -1.75
C GLU A 551 16.93 27.52 -0.57
N LEU A 552 18.08 26.87 -0.81
CA LEU A 552 19.17 26.77 0.17
C LEU A 552 19.79 28.13 0.48
N CYS A 553 20.10 28.95 -0.54
CA CYS A 553 20.59 30.32 -0.35
C CYS A 553 19.60 31.18 0.43
N SER A 554 18.29 31.04 0.16
CA SER A 554 17.24 31.74 0.92
C SER A 554 17.25 31.35 2.40
N ALA A 555 17.37 30.05 2.70
CA ALA A 555 17.45 29.56 4.08
C ALA A 555 18.71 30.08 4.79
N MET A 556 19.88 30.02 4.15
CA MET A 556 21.15 30.49 4.73
C MET A 556 21.16 32.00 4.97
N LYS A 557 20.63 32.79 4.03
CA LYS A 557 20.45 34.23 4.21
C LYS A 557 19.60 34.54 5.44
N TYR A 558 18.46 33.86 5.58
CA TYR A 558 17.57 34.03 6.73
C TYR A 558 18.27 33.69 8.06
N LEU A 559 19.08 32.61 8.09
CA LEU A 559 19.87 32.25 9.27
C LEU A 559 20.92 33.32 9.60
N ASN A 560 21.60 33.88 8.59
CA ASN A 560 22.57 34.97 8.79
C ASN A 560 21.94 36.22 9.36
N GLU A 561 20.74 36.60 8.90
CA GLU A 561 19.98 37.72 9.47
C GLU A 561 19.59 37.49 10.95
N LYS A 562 19.56 36.22 11.38
CA LYS A 562 19.35 35.81 12.77
C LYS A 562 20.65 35.60 13.55
N GLY A 563 21.81 35.83 12.95
CA GLY A 563 23.11 35.61 13.56
C GLY A 563 23.47 34.13 13.74
N ILE A 564 22.83 33.22 13.00
CA ILE A 564 23.06 31.78 13.07
C ILE A 564 23.89 31.36 11.85
N PHE A 565 25.10 30.86 12.10
CA PHE A 565 25.97 30.36 11.04
C PHE A 565 25.92 28.84 10.93
N TYR A 566 25.12 28.33 9.98
CA TYR A 566 24.98 26.90 9.73
C TYR A 566 26.28 26.23 9.30
N GLN A 567 26.64 25.13 9.96
CA GLN A 567 27.80 24.28 9.64
C GLN A 567 27.38 22.82 9.53
N THR A 568 28.02 22.09 8.61
CA THR A 568 27.82 20.64 8.49
C THR A 568 29.08 19.98 7.93
N SER A 569 29.46 18.84 8.51
CA SER A 569 30.47 17.93 7.94
C SER A 569 29.84 16.84 7.07
N LYS A 570 28.51 16.75 7.01
CA LYS A 570 27.75 15.68 6.36
C LYS A 570 27.14 16.09 5.01
N GLY A 571 27.54 17.23 4.46
CA GLY A 571 27.12 17.67 3.12
C GLY A 571 25.60 17.65 2.90
N THR A 572 25.19 17.02 1.81
CA THR A 572 23.78 16.92 1.38
C THR A 572 22.89 16.04 2.27
N LYS A 573 23.45 15.26 3.21
CA LYS A 573 22.67 14.39 4.13
C LYS A 573 21.69 15.14 5.05
N ARG A 574 21.86 16.46 5.19
CA ARG A 574 20.98 17.34 5.99
C ARG A 574 19.89 18.05 5.18
N ILE A 575 19.78 17.70 3.90
CA ILE A 575 18.85 18.31 2.96
C ILE A 575 17.81 17.27 2.58
N SER A 576 16.55 17.66 2.63
CA SER A 576 15.43 16.83 2.20
C SER A 576 14.42 17.68 1.41
N PHE A 577 13.43 17.04 0.84
CA PHE A 577 12.36 17.70 0.09
C PHE A 577 11.00 17.32 0.66
N ASP A 578 10.10 18.30 0.70
CA ASP A 578 8.69 18.06 1.00
C ASP A 578 7.98 17.35 -0.17
N GLU A 579 6.72 16.98 0.03
CA GLU A 579 5.88 16.32 -1.00
C GLU A 579 5.65 17.14 -2.29
N HIS A 580 6.09 18.40 -2.31
CA HIS A 580 5.99 19.34 -3.44
C HIS A 580 7.35 19.61 -4.09
N GLY A 581 8.43 18.98 -3.61
CA GLY A 581 9.78 19.21 -4.12
C GLY A 581 10.39 20.54 -3.66
N ASN A 582 9.90 21.14 -2.56
CA ASN A 582 10.58 22.27 -1.93
C ASN A 582 11.61 21.75 -0.93
N LEU A 583 12.79 22.37 -0.91
CA LEU A 583 13.88 22.03 -0.02
C LEU A 583 13.49 22.28 1.45
N LYS A 584 13.93 21.36 2.32
CA LYS A 584 13.82 21.41 3.78
C LYS A 584 15.20 21.15 4.37
N LEU A 585 15.83 22.21 4.87
CA LEU A 585 17.10 22.15 5.59
C LEU A 585 16.87 21.75 7.05
N ASP A 586 17.54 20.70 7.51
CA ASP A 586 17.58 20.35 8.92
C ASP A 586 18.43 21.36 9.71
N SER A 587 17.96 21.70 10.91
CA SER A 587 18.66 22.49 11.95
C SER A 587 20.03 21.97 12.37
N GLY A 588 20.38 20.72 12.01
CA GLY A 588 21.58 20.04 12.48
C GLY A 588 21.40 19.37 13.84
N LEU A 589 20.29 19.66 14.54
CA LEU A 589 19.95 19.12 15.86
C LEU A 589 19.46 17.67 15.80
N LEU A 590 18.84 17.26 14.68
CA LEU A 590 18.31 15.90 14.56
C LEU A 590 19.43 14.87 14.70
N TYR A 591 20.58 15.13 14.09
CA TYR A 591 21.66 14.15 14.00
C TYR A 591 22.98 14.70 14.55
N GLN A 592 22.89 15.58 15.55
CA GLN A 592 24.03 16.05 16.30
C GLN A 592 24.62 14.88 17.09
N SER A 593 25.88 14.55 16.82
CA SER A 593 26.65 13.54 17.53
C SER A 593 27.18 14.11 18.85
N SER A 594 27.45 13.25 19.84
CA SER A 594 28.14 13.70 21.06
C SER A 594 29.58 14.13 20.71
N GLN A 595 30.20 15.04 21.48
CA GLN A 595 31.59 15.48 21.23
C GLN A 595 32.60 14.31 21.17
N GLN A 596 32.31 13.19 21.85
CA GLN A 596 33.12 11.96 21.80
C GLN A 596 32.94 11.15 20.50
N ASP A 597 31.78 11.23 19.85
CA ASP A 597 31.50 10.55 18.59
C ASP A 597 32.10 11.30 17.39
N THR A 598 32.27 12.62 17.47
CA THR A 598 32.84 13.44 16.39
C THR A 598 34.32 13.13 16.13
N MET A 599 35.08 12.74 17.15
CA MET A 599 36.49 12.33 17.01
C MET A 599 36.66 10.90 16.47
N ASN A 600 35.61 10.09 16.53
CA ASN A 600 35.59 8.70 16.07
C ASN A 600 34.64 8.48 14.89
N ASP A 601 34.17 9.54 14.22
CA ASP A 601 33.18 9.47 13.15
C ASP A 601 33.74 8.62 11.99
N PRO A 602 33.24 7.39 11.78
CA PRO A 602 33.80 6.48 10.80
C PRO A 602 33.68 7.05 9.39
N ASP A 603 32.70 7.92 9.12
CA ASP A 603 32.50 8.53 7.80
C ASP A 603 33.68 9.44 7.37
N ILE A 604 34.48 9.99 8.29
CA ILE A 604 35.60 10.88 7.91
C ILE A 604 36.75 10.10 7.25
N ARG A 605 36.85 8.79 7.52
CA ARG A 605 37.91 7.91 6.98
C ARG A 605 37.40 6.92 5.93
N VAL A 606 36.19 7.14 5.42
CA VAL A 606 35.55 6.30 4.41
C VAL A 606 35.82 6.89 3.02
N ASP A 607 36.18 6.01 2.08
CA ASP A 607 36.36 6.35 0.67
C ASP A 607 35.10 7.08 0.13
N GLY A 608 35.30 8.24 -0.51
CA GLY A 608 34.21 9.11 -1.00
C GLY A 608 33.65 10.11 0.02
N ALA A 609 34.24 10.24 1.22
CA ALA A 609 33.84 11.25 2.20
C ALA A 609 34.23 12.67 1.78
N GLY A 610 33.32 13.63 1.91
CA GLY A 610 33.53 15.03 1.48
C GLY A 610 34.01 15.97 2.57
N PHE A 611 34.84 16.96 2.21
CA PHE A 611 35.22 18.09 3.04
C PHE A 611 34.41 19.34 2.69
N TYR A 612 33.76 19.94 3.70
CA TYR A 612 32.89 21.10 3.55
C TYR A 612 33.35 22.32 4.37
N SER A 613 34.31 22.14 5.28
CA SER A 613 34.86 23.23 6.08
C SER A 613 35.75 24.14 5.21
N PRO A 614 35.60 25.47 5.30
CA PRO A 614 36.34 26.39 4.46
C PRO A 614 37.79 26.58 4.94
N PRO A 615 38.75 26.94 4.05
CA PRO A 615 40.17 26.99 4.37
C PRO A 615 40.54 27.91 5.53
N GLU A 616 39.84 29.05 5.69
CA GLU A 616 40.08 29.99 6.78
C GLU A 616 39.75 29.40 8.15
N VAL A 617 38.73 28.56 8.25
CA VAL A 617 38.37 27.86 9.50
C VAL A 617 39.39 26.77 9.81
N MET A 618 39.92 26.09 8.79
CA MET A 618 41.01 25.14 8.96
C MET A 618 42.31 25.82 9.44
N LYS A 619 42.49 27.10 9.10
CA LYS A 619 43.56 27.98 9.60
C LYS A 619 43.27 28.57 11.00
N GLY A 620 42.16 28.21 11.62
CA GLY A 620 41.78 28.64 12.97
C GLY A 620 40.97 29.94 13.06
N GLN A 621 40.48 30.47 11.93
CA GLN A 621 39.57 31.63 11.94
C GLN A 621 38.14 31.19 12.30
N ALA A 622 37.34 32.14 12.78
CA ALA A 622 35.94 31.89 13.08
C ALA A 622 35.13 31.70 11.79
N PHE A 623 34.16 30.78 11.82
CA PHE A 623 33.25 30.57 10.70
C PHE A 623 32.23 31.72 10.62
N GLY A 624 32.22 32.43 9.50
CA GLY A 624 31.33 33.58 9.25
C GLY A 624 30.47 33.43 7.99
N PRO A 625 29.86 34.53 7.52
CA PRO A 625 29.06 34.57 6.29
C PRO A 625 29.79 34.04 5.06
N GLU A 626 31.08 34.36 4.90
CA GLU A 626 31.92 33.96 3.78
C GLU A 626 32.20 32.45 3.81
N GLY A 627 32.29 31.87 5.00
CA GLY A 627 32.40 30.44 5.22
C GLY A 627 31.12 29.69 4.83
N GLN A 628 29.95 30.29 5.01
CA GLN A 628 28.70 29.73 4.47
C GLN A 628 28.63 29.78 2.95
N VAL A 629 29.15 30.84 2.32
CA VAL A 629 29.21 30.93 0.86
C VAL A 629 30.09 29.80 0.30
N TRP A 630 31.21 29.50 0.94
CA TRP A 630 32.02 28.32 0.61
C TRP A 630 31.21 27.02 0.72
N LEU A 631 30.52 26.81 1.84
CA LEU A 631 29.67 25.63 2.05
C LEU A 631 28.61 25.50 0.95
N LEU A 632 27.95 26.61 0.58
CA LEU A 632 27.01 26.66 -0.52
C LEU A 632 27.67 26.25 -1.85
N GLY A 633 28.89 26.70 -2.13
CA GLY A 633 29.66 26.29 -3.30
C GLY A 633 29.92 24.78 -3.35
N CYS A 634 30.34 24.19 -2.24
CA CYS A 634 30.54 22.75 -2.12
C CYS A 634 29.23 21.97 -2.33
N LEU A 635 28.11 22.43 -1.76
CA LEU A 635 26.80 21.80 -1.91
C LEU A 635 26.24 21.95 -3.34
N LEU A 636 26.47 23.09 -3.99
CA LEU A 636 26.10 23.28 -5.40
C LEU A 636 26.89 22.32 -6.30
N TYR A 637 28.20 22.19 -6.06
CA TYR A 637 29.00 21.20 -6.77
C TYR A 637 28.45 19.79 -6.59
N GLU A 638 28.16 19.38 -5.35
CA GLU A 638 27.67 18.04 -5.06
C GLU A 638 26.30 17.76 -5.69
N LEU A 639 25.40 18.74 -5.74
CA LEU A 639 24.13 18.63 -6.49
C LEU A 639 24.36 18.42 -7.99
N THR A 640 25.44 18.96 -8.56
CA THR A 640 25.74 18.88 -9.99
C THR A 640 26.53 17.61 -10.36
N ALA A 641 27.67 17.40 -9.72
CA ALA A 641 28.56 16.27 -9.95
C ALA A 641 28.01 14.97 -9.37
N LEU A 642 27.02 15.08 -8.48
CA LEU A 642 26.54 14.00 -7.61
C LEU A 642 27.60 13.49 -6.64
N GLU A 643 28.79 14.09 -6.54
CA GLU A 643 29.90 13.72 -5.65
C GLU A 643 30.45 14.95 -4.92
N PRO A 644 31.02 14.82 -3.70
CA PRO A 644 31.56 15.97 -2.99
C PRO A 644 32.67 16.68 -3.76
N ALA A 645 32.74 18.01 -3.62
CA ALA A 645 33.72 18.87 -4.29
C ALA A 645 35.16 18.50 -3.99
N TYR A 646 35.42 18.14 -2.73
CA TYR A 646 36.72 17.71 -2.24
C TYR A 646 36.48 16.42 -1.45
N GLN A 647 36.63 15.26 -2.10
CA GLN A 647 36.39 13.95 -1.49
C GLN A 647 37.68 13.18 -1.22
N VAL A 648 37.67 12.33 -0.20
CA VAL A 648 38.73 11.36 0.07
C VAL A 648 38.76 10.33 -1.05
N GLU A 649 39.95 10.10 -1.63
CA GLU A 649 40.17 9.07 -2.66
C GLU A 649 40.95 7.89 -2.06
N GLY A 650 40.29 6.75 -1.87
CA GLY A 650 40.86 5.59 -1.21
C GLY A 650 41.24 5.88 0.24
N THR A 651 42.54 6.01 0.53
CA THR A 651 43.07 6.39 1.84
C THR A 651 43.71 7.78 1.86
N ASP A 652 43.72 8.49 0.72
CA ASP A 652 44.35 9.80 0.62
C ASP A 652 43.36 10.91 0.97
N MET A 653 43.49 11.40 2.20
CA MET A 653 42.78 12.57 2.68
C MET A 653 43.58 13.87 2.51
N PHE A 654 44.88 13.80 2.23
CA PHE A 654 45.77 14.97 2.27
C PHE A 654 45.74 15.76 0.98
N THR A 655 45.62 15.10 -0.18
CA THR A 655 45.54 15.78 -1.48
C THR A 655 44.32 16.70 -1.60
N PRO A 656 43.09 16.25 -1.29
CA PRO A 656 41.92 17.13 -1.31
C PRO A 656 42.06 18.33 -0.36
N LEU A 657 42.61 18.10 0.85
CA LEU A 657 42.86 19.15 1.84
C LEU A 657 43.91 20.16 1.36
N ALA A 658 45.00 19.71 0.73
CA ALA A 658 46.01 20.58 0.15
C ALA A 658 45.41 21.45 -0.97
N ASN A 659 44.60 20.87 -1.85
CA ASN A 659 43.90 21.60 -2.91
C ASN A 659 43.00 22.71 -2.33
N MET A 660 42.23 22.40 -1.28
CA MET A 660 41.41 23.40 -0.58
C MET A 660 42.26 24.52 0.03
N MET A 661 43.34 24.16 0.73
CA MET A 661 44.25 25.10 1.41
C MET A 661 44.98 26.03 0.45
N GLU A 662 45.32 25.54 -0.74
CA GLU A 662 45.93 26.30 -1.84
C GLU A 662 44.90 27.06 -2.69
N GLY A 663 43.60 26.91 -2.41
CA GLY A 663 42.52 27.56 -3.16
C GLY A 663 42.36 27.04 -4.60
N ARG A 664 42.78 25.80 -4.86
CA ARG A 664 42.57 25.14 -6.16
C ARG A 664 41.10 24.79 -6.32
N PRO A 665 40.51 24.96 -7.53
CA PRO A 665 39.12 24.62 -7.77
C PRO A 665 38.87 23.10 -7.65
N PRO A 666 37.61 22.69 -7.40
CA PRO A 666 37.23 21.28 -7.43
C PRO A 666 37.34 20.71 -8.86
N PRO A 667 37.27 19.37 -9.03
CA PRO A 667 37.38 18.73 -10.34
C PRO A 667 36.39 19.28 -11.37
N ASP A 668 36.72 19.17 -12.66
CA ASP A 668 35.87 19.70 -13.72
C ASP A 668 34.53 18.96 -13.83
N ILE A 669 33.47 19.74 -13.97
CA ILE A 669 32.10 19.24 -14.10
C ILE A 669 31.78 19.02 -15.58
N ASN A 670 30.96 18.00 -15.87
CA ASN A 670 30.44 17.65 -17.19
C ASN A 670 30.16 18.88 -18.10
N GLU A 671 30.63 18.81 -19.35
CA GLU A 671 30.52 19.90 -20.32
C GLU A 671 29.08 20.36 -20.57
N ASN A 672 28.10 19.47 -20.39
CA ASN A 672 26.67 19.73 -20.65
C ASN A 672 26.00 20.76 -19.73
N PHE A 673 26.62 21.14 -18.61
CA PHE A 673 26.09 22.19 -17.73
C PHE A 673 26.51 23.58 -18.17
N SER A 674 25.66 24.57 -17.88
CA SER A 674 25.94 25.96 -18.24
C SER A 674 27.24 26.51 -17.63
N ASP A 675 27.90 27.40 -18.37
CA ASP A 675 29.09 28.10 -17.87
C ASP A 675 28.78 28.99 -16.65
N GLU A 676 27.53 29.46 -16.54
CA GLU A 676 27.06 30.23 -15.40
C GLU A 676 27.03 29.39 -14.11
N LEU A 677 26.62 28.11 -14.20
CA LEU A 677 26.66 27.18 -13.07
C LEU A 677 28.11 26.91 -12.65
N LYS A 678 28.98 26.60 -13.61
CA LYS A 678 30.41 26.34 -13.34
C LYS A 678 31.11 27.58 -12.78
N ALA A 679 30.79 28.77 -13.26
CA ALA A 679 31.32 30.03 -12.74
C ALA A 679 30.83 30.29 -11.31
N THR A 680 29.55 30.05 -11.02
CA THR A 680 28.99 30.26 -9.68
C THR A 680 29.64 29.34 -8.64
N ILE A 681 29.90 28.07 -8.99
CA ILE A 681 30.64 27.15 -8.11
C ILE A 681 32.04 27.69 -7.85
N ARG A 682 32.79 28.03 -8.91
CA ARG A 682 34.17 28.55 -8.79
C ARG A 682 34.24 29.83 -7.95
N ASP A 683 33.27 30.73 -8.09
CA ASP A 683 33.20 31.97 -7.30
C ASP A 683 32.98 31.69 -5.81
N CYS A 684 32.14 30.69 -5.47
CA CYS A 684 31.83 30.35 -4.09
C CYS A 684 32.99 29.65 -3.36
N VAL A 685 33.76 28.82 -4.07
CA VAL A 685 34.85 28.00 -3.49
C VAL A 685 36.25 28.61 -3.67
N LYS A 686 36.35 29.95 -3.72
CA LYS A 686 37.66 30.64 -3.71
C LYS A 686 38.33 30.53 -2.35
N GLY A 687 39.63 30.26 -2.35
CA GLY A 687 40.41 30.09 -1.11
C GLY A 687 40.48 31.35 -0.23
N ASP A 688 40.44 32.53 -0.85
CA ASP A 688 40.35 33.82 -0.17
C ASP A 688 38.87 34.19 0.09
N PRO A 689 38.43 34.34 1.35
CA PRO A 689 37.03 34.63 1.67
C PRO A 689 36.54 35.97 1.10
N ASP A 690 37.41 36.96 0.97
CA ASP A 690 37.05 38.30 0.48
C ASP A 690 36.74 38.33 -1.02
N GLN A 691 37.13 37.28 -1.76
CA GLN A 691 36.89 37.15 -3.20
C GLN A 691 35.60 36.40 -3.53
N ARG A 692 34.91 35.88 -2.51
CA ARG A 692 33.63 35.17 -2.65
C ARG A 692 32.50 36.20 -2.78
N PRO A 693 31.41 35.88 -3.50
CA PRO A 693 30.26 36.79 -3.57
C PRO A 693 29.61 36.92 -2.19
N SER A 694 28.99 38.08 -1.93
CA SER A 694 28.16 38.20 -0.74
C SER A 694 26.92 37.29 -0.84
N MET A 695 26.34 36.91 0.30
CA MET A 695 25.12 36.09 0.32
C MET A 695 23.95 36.74 -0.45
N GLU A 696 23.88 38.07 -0.44
CA GLU A 696 22.86 38.83 -1.17
C GLU A 696 23.10 38.82 -2.68
N GLU A 697 24.34 39.05 -3.12
CA GLU A 697 24.72 38.95 -4.53
C GLU A 697 24.47 37.55 -5.09
N LEU A 698 24.84 36.51 -4.33
CA LEU A 698 24.65 35.12 -4.69
C LEU A 698 23.15 34.80 -4.84
N LEU A 699 22.33 35.14 -3.84
CA LEU A 699 20.89 34.88 -3.89
C LEU A 699 20.21 35.61 -5.05
N ASN A 700 20.59 36.88 -5.32
CA ASN A 700 20.05 37.65 -6.43
C ASN A 700 20.40 37.02 -7.79
N ARG A 701 21.68 36.64 -7.97
CA ARG A 701 22.15 35.93 -9.17
C ARG A 701 21.34 34.66 -9.39
N VAL A 702 21.31 33.78 -8.39
CA VAL A 702 20.65 32.47 -8.46
C VAL A 702 19.14 32.60 -8.70
N THR A 703 18.49 33.58 -8.09
CA THR A 703 17.05 33.82 -8.27
C THR A 703 16.73 34.16 -9.72
N LEU A 704 17.51 35.06 -10.33
CA LEU A 704 17.34 35.44 -11.73
C LEU A 704 17.57 34.25 -12.67
N THR A 705 18.64 33.48 -12.45
CA THR A 705 18.96 32.28 -13.24
C THR A 705 17.84 31.25 -13.16
N LYS A 706 17.35 30.97 -11.94
CA LYS A 706 16.27 30.01 -11.68
C LYS A 706 14.96 30.42 -12.35
N GLU A 707 14.53 31.68 -12.23
CA GLU A 707 13.28 32.14 -12.88
C GLU A 707 13.39 32.11 -14.41
N ARG A 708 14.55 32.48 -14.98
CA ARG A 708 14.79 32.38 -16.42
C ARG A 708 14.70 30.94 -16.93
N MET A 709 15.23 29.96 -16.18
CA MET A 709 15.17 28.55 -16.58
C MET A 709 13.79 27.91 -16.34
N ARG A 710 13.00 28.46 -15.42
CA ARG A 710 11.66 27.97 -15.10
C ARG A 710 10.73 27.98 -16.30
N GLU A 711 10.79 29.04 -17.13
CA GLU A 711 9.89 29.20 -18.29
C GLU A 711 10.09 28.10 -19.34
N GLY A 712 11.29 27.51 -19.42
CA GLY A 712 11.63 26.45 -20.38
C GLY A 712 11.53 25.02 -19.82
N TYR A 713 11.31 24.85 -18.52
CA TYR A 713 11.35 23.51 -17.89
C TYR A 713 9.97 22.84 -17.86
N GLN A 714 9.85 21.69 -18.53
CA GLN A 714 8.65 20.83 -18.51
C GLN A 714 8.94 19.43 -17.92
N GLY A 715 10.08 19.27 -17.25
CA GLY A 715 10.49 17.99 -16.68
C GLY A 715 9.80 17.67 -15.32
N PRO A 716 10.07 16.49 -14.77
CA PRO A 716 9.58 16.08 -13.44
C PRO A 716 10.12 16.97 -12.31
N GLU A 717 9.44 16.98 -11.16
CA GLU A 717 9.99 17.60 -9.93
C GLU A 717 11.04 16.68 -9.30
N ILE A 718 11.85 17.22 -8.38
CA ILE A 718 12.95 16.46 -7.75
C ILE A 718 12.46 15.23 -6.96
N VAL A 719 11.21 15.23 -6.50
CA VAL A 719 10.58 14.12 -5.78
C VAL A 719 10.02 13.03 -6.68
N ASP A 720 9.93 13.29 -7.98
CA ASP A 720 9.52 12.32 -9.01
C ASP A 720 10.74 11.65 -9.67
N LEU A 721 11.95 12.07 -9.31
CA LEU A 721 13.23 11.56 -9.81
C LEU A 721 13.71 10.37 -8.99
#